data_AF-A0A2H5P6C1-F1
#
_entry.id   AF-A0A2H5P6C1-F1
#
_cell.length_a   1.000
_cell.length_b   1.000
_cell.length_c   1.000
_cell.angle_alpha   90.00
_cell.angle_beta   90.00
_cell.angle_gamma   90.00
#
_symmetry.space_group_name_H-M   'P 1'
#
loop_
_entity.id
_entity.type
_entity.pdbx_description
1 polymer ?
#
loop_
_entity_poly.entity_id
_entity_poly.type
_entity_poly.pdbx_seq_one_letter_code
_entity_poly.pdbx_strand_id
1 'polypeptide(L)'
;MATSEDKQIPRVHNFELVEGMKLQINVSGSSIGRNVRVQFQLRNCARTWILHWGFLFCGNTNWFIPAEHPKQGALQTPFVKSGEIYLVTIELRDPKIHAIEFVLKDGSHDRWLRLNHGNFRIEIPEIDTNTCLQPIPKDLIELRAYQNWERRGRPNNSPQQQQKDHNDALKELQLQLSNGISLKDLQSSHMTASTKPVFKNKEQIRYGVPSYPCRRHDVEKWLQKNYKGHVKTTTLPSSSFVALVENSLGADNVISRQSYHMGHEIVVLSKIISSDYHILVAVNMKGAAILHWGVSKCSPGEWLSSPPDMLPEKSKMVAGACQTYFTDIATARGSFQMVDINLQKRKFVGIQFVIWSGGSWIKNNGENFFVGLHPMDPKDKVDGDDKVKWLLDEISCREKEAERSLMHRFNIAAELTERCKGEGELGLIAIMVWMRFMACRHLTWNKNYNVKPREISEAQDRFTNLLQKIYSSQPNDREIVRLIMAFVGRGGQGDVGQRIRDEILVIQRNNDCKTGMMEEWHQKLHNNTSPDDIIICEALLNYIRCGFKIDAYWQTLNCHGLSKQKLASYDRPIVSEPRFRADAKESLTRDLTMYLKTLKAVHSGADLESAIETCYKGHNSVISDSFGSLSSKLRKLVDSRIELHPVLGTARGRAKDLLFLDISLASAIKTTMERGLKDLNFSHPPEIMFFISLLLESLCLSVVNNEDLIYCTKDWYRVSESYITNDAQWALQAKAILDRLQLVLAERSQTYQKKFQPSVKYLGCLLGVEKYAIDNFTEELVRAQSEAVLSILINRFEPVLRKVANLGCWQVISPVEVCGFITSVNELITLQNKVYRRPTIIIASRITGEEEIPVGVVAVLTPDMPDVLSHVCFATCFDQNILRNLRLKEGKAVSIRLKSTNLIISDISSSNLSLSSSALPSIPRGITFKRKIFRGKYAVSVEDFTPDMVGAKSCNIKFLRERVPSWIKIPTSVAIPFGAFETVLSENINKDIANKISRLYKFINGGDLSKLQEIQEAVLQMSAPLSLIYELKNKMRSSGMPWPGDEGWNLAWRSIKKVWASKWNERAFISCRKANLNHDNLCMAVLIQETICGDYAFVIHTKNPLSGDDSEIYTEIVKGLGETLVGAYPGRAMSFVTKKNNLKSPIVTCYPSKLIGLYGKPSIIFRSDSNGEDLEKYAGAGLYDSVIMNDPEKVVLDYSRDPMVGDKSFQTSVFSKIAETGKIIESLYGYPQDIEGVLKDGLIYVVQARPQM
;
A
#
# COMPACT_ATOMS: atom_id res chain seq x y z
N MET A 1 -25.71 19.17 -39.14
CA MET A 1 -25.59 20.26 -40.15
C MET A 1 -24.12 20.52 -40.36
N ALA A 2 -23.67 20.37 -41.61
CA ALA A 2 -22.31 20.66 -42.03
C ALA A 2 -22.13 22.16 -42.23
N THR A 3 -21.00 22.72 -41.78
CA THR A 3 -20.54 24.06 -42.19
C THR A 3 -19.03 24.07 -42.39
N SER A 4 -18.65 24.20 -43.66
CA SER A 4 -17.41 24.72 -44.25
C SER A 4 -16.05 24.24 -43.73
N GLU A 5 -15.41 23.35 -44.50
CA GLU A 5 -13.95 23.17 -44.50
C GLU A 5 -13.26 24.43 -45.05
N ASP A 6 -12.51 25.15 -44.20
CA ASP A 6 -11.52 26.13 -44.64
C ASP A 6 -10.31 25.39 -45.25
N LYS A 7 -10.33 25.17 -46.56
CA LYS A 7 -9.15 24.72 -47.32
C LYS A 7 -8.22 25.91 -47.58
N GLN A 8 -7.19 26.08 -46.75
CA GLN A 8 -6.08 26.97 -47.09
C GLN A 8 -5.33 26.45 -48.33
N ILE A 9 -5.07 27.35 -49.29
CA ILE A 9 -4.26 27.08 -50.48
C ILE A 9 -2.82 26.83 -50.00
N PRO A 10 -2.18 25.68 -50.33
CA PRO A 10 -0.79 25.44 -49.95
C PRO A 10 0.13 26.52 -50.56
N ARG A 11 0.96 27.17 -49.75
CA ARG A 11 1.98 28.10 -50.28
C ARG A 11 3.08 27.29 -50.94
N VAL A 12 3.30 27.55 -52.22
CA VAL A 12 4.28 26.86 -53.06
C VAL A 12 5.42 27.84 -53.36
N HIS A 13 6.63 27.51 -52.91
CA HIS A 13 7.85 28.26 -53.25
C HIS A 13 8.62 27.50 -54.33
N ASN A 14 8.95 28.17 -55.43
CA ASN A 14 9.76 27.59 -56.51
C ASN A 14 11.09 28.32 -56.60
N PHE A 15 12.18 27.56 -56.61
CA PHE A 15 13.55 28.03 -56.78
C PHE A 15 14.17 27.35 -57.99
N GLU A 16 14.73 28.12 -58.92
CA GLU A 16 15.62 27.58 -59.94
C GLU A 16 17.04 27.53 -59.38
N LEU A 17 17.62 26.34 -59.41
CA LEU A 17 18.98 26.07 -58.96
C LEU A 17 19.92 26.00 -60.18
N VAL A 18 21.23 25.87 -59.91
CA VAL A 18 22.24 25.69 -60.96
C VAL A 18 21.95 24.46 -61.84
N GLU A 19 22.38 24.52 -63.10
CA GLU A 19 22.29 23.40 -64.07
C GLU A 19 20.85 22.94 -64.39
N GLY A 20 19.86 23.85 -64.31
CA GLY A 20 18.48 23.57 -64.71
C GLY A 20 17.67 22.75 -63.69
N MET A 21 18.24 22.49 -62.51
CA MET A 21 17.56 21.86 -61.37
C MET A 21 16.49 22.80 -60.80
N LYS A 22 15.34 22.25 -60.41
CA LYS A 22 14.23 23.03 -59.82
C LYS A 22 13.87 22.49 -58.44
N LEU A 23 13.85 23.36 -57.43
CA LEU A 23 13.38 23.05 -56.08
C LEU A 23 12.01 23.69 -55.87
N GLN A 24 11.00 22.87 -55.63
CA GLN A 24 9.65 23.28 -55.27
C GLN A 24 9.39 22.90 -53.81
N ILE A 25 8.85 23.81 -53.01
CA ILE A 25 8.60 23.60 -51.59
C ILE A 25 7.14 23.95 -51.29
N ASN A 26 6.39 22.97 -50.78
CA ASN A 26 4.98 23.11 -50.47
C ASN A 26 4.79 23.16 -48.96
N VAL A 27 4.16 24.23 -48.47
CA VAL A 27 3.80 24.40 -47.04
C VAL A 27 2.29 24.30 -46.91
N SER A 28 1.80 23.37 -46.07
CA SER A 28 0.38 23.11 -45.84
C SER A 28 0.07 22.94 -44.34
N GLY A 29 -1.00 23.56 -43.81
CA GLY A 29 -1.42 23.48 -42.41
C GLY A 29 -2.83 24.07 -42.16
N SER A 30 -3.43 23.77 -41.01
CA SER A 30 -4.79 24.24 -40.60
C SER A 30 -4.70 25.30 -39.49
N SER A 31 -5.54 26.33 -39.56
CA SER A 31 -5.63 27.42 -38.55
C SER A 31 -6.20 26.96 -37.19
N ILE A 32 -6.74 25.74 -37.09
CA ILE A 32 -7.45 25.24 -35.88
C ILE A 32 -6.72 24.03 -35.24
N GLY A 33 -5.71 23.46 -35.90
CA GLY A 33 -4.92 22.33 -35.38
C GLY A 33 -3.42 22.55 -35.56
N ARG A 34 -2.66 22.52 -34.46
CA ARG A 34 -1.24 22.92 -34.31
C ARG A 34 -0.19 22.07 -35.06
N ASN A 35 -0.41 21.70 -36.33
CA ASN A 35 0.56 20.94 -37.13
C ASN A 35 0.74 21.58 -38.52
N VAL A 36 1.99 21.93 -38.87
CA VAL A 36 2.37 22.43 -40.21
C VAL A 36 3.23 21.39 -40.92
N ARG A 37 2.90 21.05 -42.17
CA ARG A 37 3.67 20.11 -42.99
C ARG A 37 4.40 20.88 -44.10
N VAL A 38 5.72 20.69 -44.20
CA VAL A 38 6.60 21.30 -45.23
C VAL A 38 7.19 20.19 -46.09
N GLN A 39 7.02 20.27 -47.40
CA GLN A 39 7.47 19.26 -48.34
C GLN A 39 8.41 19.85 -49.40
N PHE A 40 9.62 19.34 -49.51
CA PHE A 40 10.66 19.75 -50.46
C PHE A 40 10.71 18.77 -51.64
N GLN A 41 10.59 19.28 -52.86
CA GLN A 41 10.59 18.54 -54.13
C GLN A 41 11.70 19.04 -55.05
N LEU A 42 12.70 18.20 -55.35
CA LEU A 42 13.76 18.48 -56.30
C LEU A 42 13.44 17.82 -57.65
N ARG A 43 13.57 18.55 -58.76
CA ARG A 43 13.37 18.05 -60.14
C ARG A 43 14.60 18.34 -61.00
N ASN A 44 14.75 17.59 -62.10
CA ASN A 44 15.87 17.70 -63.05
C ASN A 44 17.26 17.48 -62.44
N CYS A 45 17.39 16.57 -61.46
CA CYS A 45 18.65 16.22 -60.84
C CYS A 45 19.03 14.76 -61.13
N ALA A 46 20.24 14.54 -61.65
CA ALA A 46 20.77 13.20 -61.93
C ALA A 46 21.41 12.50 -60.71
N ARG A 47 21.53 13.20 -59.57
CA ARG A 47 22.32 12.78 -58.39
C ARG A 47 21.52 12.90 -57.08
N THR A 48 22.00 12.23 -56.03
CA THR A 48 21.42 12.27 -54.67
C THR A 48 21.89 13.51 -53.90
N TRP A 49 20.93 14.29 -53.41
CA TRP A 49 21.16 15.50 -52.63
C TRP A 49 20.74 15.31 -51.18
N ILE A 50 21.35 16.08 -50.27
CA ILE A 50 21.07 16.07 -48.84
C ILE A 50 20.57 17.46 -48.43
N LEU A 51 19.44 17.51 -47.73
CA LEU A 51 18.92 18.71 -47.08
C LEU A 51 19.65 18.90 -45.75
N HIS A 52 20.41 19.98 -45.60
CA HIS A 52 21.03 20.36 -44.34
C HIS A 52 20.28 21.56 -43.75
N TRP A 53 19.63 21.41 -42.59
CA TRP A 53 18.59 22.35 -42.16
C TRP A 53 18.50 22.50 -40.64
N GLY A 54 17.94 23.63 -40.20
CA GLY A 54 17.68 23.95 -38.79
C GLY A 54 16.45 24.85 -38.60
N PHE A 55 15.93 24.89 -37.37
CA PHE A 55 14.79 25.72 -37.01
C PHE A 55 15.22 27.09 -36.46
N LEU A 56 14.40 28.11 -36.72
CA LEU A 56 14.53 29.42 -36.12
C LEU A 56 13.29 29.72 -35.25
N PHE A 57 13.52 30.38 -34.10
CA PHE A 57 12.49 30.89 -33.18
C PHE A 57 12.52 32.42 -33.15
N CYS A 58 11.37 33.07 -32.96
CA CYS A 58 11.27 34.53 -33.04
C CYS A 58 12.27 35.23 -32.11
N GLY A 59 13.14 36.06 -32.67
CA GLY A 59 14.17 36.80 -31.93
C GLY A 59 15.50 36.07 -31.70
N ASN A 60 15.69 34.86 -32.24
CA ASN A 60 16.95 34.13 -32.16
C ASN A 60 17.49 33.73 -33.54
N THR A 61 18.78 33.96 -33.77
CA THR A 61 19.47 33.70 -35.04
C THR A 61 20.22 32.36 -35.08
N ASN A 62 20.28 31.63 -33.97
CA ASN A 62 20.95 30.33 -33.91
C ASN A 62 20.01 29.21 -34.40
N TRP A 63 20.56 28.20 -35.06
CA TRP A 63 19.81 27.01 -35.48
C TRP A 63 19.47 26.13 -34.28
N PHE A 64 18.20 25.77 -34.16
CA PHE A 64 17.71 24.84 -33.16
C PHE A 64 17.32 23.50 -33.77
N ILE A 65 17.51 22.43 -33.01
CA ILE A 65 17.21 21.04 -33.38
C ILE A 65 16.32 20.43 -32.30
N PRO A 66 15.33 19.56 -32.63
CA PRO A 66 14.53 18.85 -31.63
C PRO A 66 15.38 18.01 -30.68
N ALA A 67 14.95 17.90 -29.42
CA ALA A 67 15.70 17.28 -28.32
C ALA A 67 16.07 15.79 -28.51
N GLU A 68 15.57 15.13 -29.55
CA GLU A 68 15.76 13.70 -29.81
C GLU A 68 17.08 13.35 -30.54
N HIS A 69 17.87 14.34 -30.99
CA HIS A 69 19.14 14.09 -31.70
C HIS A 69 20.29 15.01 -31.22
N PRO A 70 21.23 14.53 -30.37
CA PRO A 70 22.19 15.38 -29.66
C PRO A 70 23.56 15.49 -30.37
N LYS A 71 23.61 15.82 -31.67
CA LYS A 71 24.88 16.13 -32.36
C LYS A 71 24.81 17.41 -33.20
N GLN A 72 25.58 18.41 -32.75
CA GLN A 72 26.01 19.67 -33.37
C GLN A 72 25.16 20.30 -34.50
N GLY A 73 24.45 21.38 -34.17
CA GLY A 73 24.24 22.56 -35.02
C GLY A 73 23.20 22.52 -36.15
N ALA A 74 22.95 21.36 -36.78
CA ALA A 74 21.99 21.22 -37.89
C ALA A 74 21.60 19.76 -38.16
N LEU A 75 20.44 19.52 -38.78
CA LEU A 75 20.03 18.20 -39.26
C LEU A 75 20.43 17.97 -40.72
N GLN A 76 20.76 16.74 -41.09
CA GLN A 76 20.97 16.32 -42.48
C GLN A 76 19.98 15.22 -42.84
N THR A 77 19.17 15.47 -43.87
CA THR A 77 18.14 14.54 -44.34
C THR A 77 18.33 14.30 -45.83
N PRO A 78 18.67 13.08 -46.27
CA PRO A 78 18.82 12.77 -47.69
C PRO A 78 17.46 12.82 -48.40
N PHE A 79 17.43 13.32 -49.63
CA PHE A 79 16.21 13.25 -50.44
C PHE A 79 15.93 11.83 -50.92
N VAL A 80 14.66 11.42 -50.86
CA VAL A 80 14.21 10.09 -51.32
C VAL A 80 13.64 10.21 -52.73
N LYS A 81 14.09 9.38 -53.67
CA LYS A 81 13.60 9.38 -55.05
C LYS A 81 12.18 8.82 -55.11
N SER A 82 11.25 9.58 -55.70
CA SER A 82 9.86 9.19 -55.94
C SER A 82 9.50 9.55 -57.39
N GLY A 83 9.63 8.58 -58.30
CA GLY A 83 9.47 8.81 -59.75
C GLY A 83 10.58 9.69 -60.32
N GLU A 84 10.21 10.76 -61.05
CA GLU A 84 11.13 11.76 -61.62
C GLU A 84 11.52 12.89 -60.64
N ILE A 85 11.01 12.84 -59.41
CA ILE A 85 11.24 13.88 -58.39
C ILE A 85 11.90 13.28 -57.14
N TYR A 86 12.64 14.10 -56.41
CA TYR A 86 13.27 13.76 -55.13
C TYR A 86 12.55 14.50 -54.01
N LEU A 87 12.15 13.79 -52.94
CA LEU A 87 11.22 14.29 -51.92
C LEU A 87 11.81 14.24 -50.50
N VAL A 88 11.57 15.27 -49.70
CA VAL A 88 11.69 15.28 -48.24
C VAL A 88 10.44 15.91 -47.64
N THR A 89 9.87 15.33 -46.58
CA THR A 89 8.71 15.89 -45.87
C THR A 89 9.06 16.09 -44.40
N ILE A 90 8.79 17.28 -43.86
CA ILE A 90 9.01 17.68 -42.47
C ILE A 90 7.65 18.06 -41.85
N GLU A 91 7.33 17.49 -40.69
CA GLU A 91 6.13 17.83 -39.92
C GLU A 91 6.50 18.60 -38.64
N LEU A 92 5.91 19.78 -38.47
CA LEU A 92 6.16 20.70 -37.37
C LEU A 92 4.98 20.67 -36.40
N ARG A 93 5.26 20.44 -35.12
CA ARG A 93 4.26 20.40 -34.04
C ARG A 93 4.39 21.55 -33.04
N ASP A 94 5.49 22.29 -33.08
CA ASP A 94 5.74 23.43 -32.18
C ASP A 94 5.32 24.74 -32.87
N PRO A 95 4.30 25.46 -32.35
CA PRO A 95 3.82 26.70 -32.93
C PRO A 95 4.80 27.88 -32.77
N LYS A 96 5.89 27.72 -32.01
CA LYS A 96 6.91 28.78 -31.82
C LYS A 96 7.92 28.86 -32.96
N ILE A 97 8.00 27.84 -33.82
CA ILE A 97 8.93 27.80 -34.95
C ILE A 97 8.38 28.73 -36.04
N HIS A 98 9.13 29.78 -36.39
CA HIS A 98 8.69 30.77 -37.37
C HIS A 98 9.33 30.61 -38.76
N ALA A 99 10.47 29.93 -38.86
CA ALA A 99 11.12 29.66 -40.14
C ALA A 99 11.98 28.39 -40.11
N ILE A 100 12.17 27.79 -41.29
CA ILE A 100 13.17 26.76 -41.56
C ILE A 100 14.27 27.38 -42.42
N GLU A 101 15.52 27.26 -41.96
CA GLU A 101 16.71 27.66 -42.74
C GLU A 101 17.47 26.41 -43.18
N PHE A 102 17.89 26.35 -44.44
CA PHE A 102 18.50 25.15 -45.01
C PHE A 102 19.48 25.44 -46.16
N VAL A 103 20.34 24.47 -46.46
CA VAL A 103 21.22 24.42 -47.63
C VAL A 103 21.21 23.02 -48.24
N LEU A 104 21.45 22.93 -49.54
CA LEU A 104 21.52 21.65 -50.24
C LEU A 104 22.98 21.24 -50.40
N LYS A 105 23.31 20.02 -49.97
CA LYS A 105 24.64 19.42 -50.09
C LYS A 105 24.63 18.28 -51.11
N ASP A 106 25.58 18.29 -52.05
CA ASP A 106 25.86 17.13 -52.89
C ASP A 106 26.57 16.07 -52.04
N GLY A 107 25.94 14.90 -51.89
CA GLY A 107 26.44 13.82 -51.04
C GLY A 107 27.79 13.23 -51.48
N SER A 108 28.24 13.52 -52.71
CA SER A 108 29.42 12.90 -53.32
C SER A 108 30.61 13.84 -53.55
N HIS A 109 30.40 15.16 -53.60
CA HIS A 109 31.44 16.13 -54.03
C HIS A 109 31.63 17.34 -53.09
N ASP A 110 31.12 17.30 -51.86
CA ASP A 110 31.19 18.39 -50.85
C ASP A 110 30.82 19.78 -51.41
N ARG A 111 29.95 19.82 -52.43
CA ARG A 111 29.43 21.03 -53.05
C ARG A 111 28.17 21.45 -52.30
N TRP A 112 28.11 22.73 -51.91
CA TRP A 112 26.99 23.30 -51.16
C TRP A 112 26.29 24.37 -52.00
N LEU A 113 24.98 24.20 -52.20
CA LEU A 113 24.15 25.22 -52.85
C LEU A 113 23.55 26.15 -51.81
N ARG A 114 23.74 27.45 -52.03
CA ARG A 114 23.30 28.57 -51.21
C ARG A 114 22.66 29.61 -52.13
N LEU A 115 21.70 30.39 -51.61
CA LEU A 115 21.03 31.45 -52.35
C LEU A 115 21.76 32.78 -52.09
N ASN A 116 22.34 33.41 -53.11
CA ASN A 116 22.97 34.75 -53.01
C ASN A 116 23.93 34.92 -51.82
N HIS A 117 24.86 33.98 -51.63
CA HIS A 117 25.82 33.90 -50.51
C HIS A 117 25.22 33.64 -49.10
N GLY A 118 23.91 33.39 -48.98
CA GLY A 118 23.22 33.00 -47.74
C GLY A 118 22.49 31.65 -47.83
N ASN A 119 21.98 31.13 -46.71
CA ASN A 119 21.18 29.89 -46.70
C ASN A 119 19.78 30.15 -47.27
N PHE A 120 19.11 29.10 -47.74
CA PHE A 120 17.70 29.19 -48.10
C PHE A 120 16.85 29.31 -46.85
N ARG A 121 15.80 30.14 -46.88
CA ARG A 121 14.89 30.34 -45.75
C ARG A 121 13.44 30.24 -46.23
N ILE A 122 12.64 29.47 -45.51
CA ILE A 122 11.18 29.39 -45.70
C ILE A 122 10.53 29.89 -44.42
N GLU A 123 9.69 30.90 -44.55
CA GLU A 123 8.88 31.40 -43.45
C GLU A 123 7.59 30.58 -43.35
N ILE A 124 7.24 30.20 -42.13
CA ILE A 124 5.99 29.52 -41.85
C ILE A 124 4.92 30.61 -41.71
N PRO A 125 3.77 30.52 -42.41
CA PRO A 125 2.76 31.58 -42.39
C PRO A 125 2.29 31.90 -40.97
N GLU A 126 2.44 33.16 -40.56
CA GLU A 126 1.79 33.68 -39.36
C GLU A 126 0.27 33.74 -39.58
N ILE A 127 -0.50 33.45 -38.52
CA ILE A 127 -1.95 33.57 -38.53
C ILE A 127 -2.27 35.07 -38.65
N ASP A 128 -2.91 35.49 -39.75
CA ASP A 128 -3.37 36.88 -39.93
C ASP A 128 -4.33 37.27 -38.78
N THR A 129 -3.83 38.02 -37.81
CA THR A 129 -4.58 38.51 -36.64
C THR A 129 -5.43 39.75 -36.93
N ASN A 130 -5.57 40.17 -38.19
CA ASN A 130 -6.11 41.48 -38.57
C ASN A 130 -7.58 41.52 -39.00
N THR A 131 -8.42 40.58 -38.55
CA THR A 131 -9.88 40.74 -38.70
C THR A 131 -10.61 40.43 -37.41
N CYS A 132 -11.36 41.44 -36.93
CA CYS A 132 -12.17 41.51 -35.70
C CYS A 132 -11.39 41.82 -34.40
N LEU A 133 -10.99 43.10 -34.24
CA LEU A 133 -10.65 43.65 -32.91
C LEU A 133 -11.87 43.53 -31.99
N GLN A 134 -11.81 42.63 -31.02
CA GLN A 134 -12.80 42.60 -29.96
C GLN A 134 -12.61 43.82 -29.04
N PRO A 135 -13.68 44.55 -28.67
CA PRO A 135 -13.58 45.67 -27.75
C PRO A 135 -13.12 45.18 -26.37
N ILE A 136 -12.00 45.72 -25.88
CA ILE A 136 -11.49 45.41 -24.53
C ILE A 136 -12.39 46.10 -23.50
N PRO A 137 -12.94 45.36 -22.51
CA PRO A 137 -13.79 45.95 -21.47
C PRO A 137 -13.05 47.05 -20.69
N LYS A 138 -13.71 48.19 -20.43
CA LYS A 138 -13.15 49.33 -19.69
C LYS A 138 -12.60 48.93 -18.33
N ASP A 139 -13.32 48.08 -17.61
CA ASP A 139 -12.95 47.60 -16.27
C ASP A 139 -11.57 46.91 -16.26
N LEU A 140 -11.21 46.24 -17.37
CA LEU A 140 -9.92 45.57 -17.50
C LEU A 140 -8.77 46.56 -17.71
N ILE A 141 -9.05 47.64 -18.43
CA ILE A 141 -8.09 48.72 -18.70
C ILE A 141 -7.85 49.53 -17.43
N GLU A 142 -8.90 49.84 -16.69
CA GLU A 142 -8.82 50.53 -15.40
C GLU A 142 -8.06 49.70 -14.36
N LEU A 143 -8.34 48.39 -14.28
CA LEU A 143 -7.63 47.48 -13.39
C LEU A 143 -6.14 47.38 -13.77
N ARG A 144 -5.81 47.33 -15.07
CA ARG A 144 -4.41 47.28 -15.52
C ARG A 144 -3.68 48.59 -15.27
N ALA A 145 -4.34 49.73 -15.47
CA ALA A 145 -3.81 51.05 -15.12
C ALA A 145 -3.52 51.15 -13.62
N TYR A 146 -4.44 50.65 -12.78
CA TYR A 146 -4.28 50.60 -11.33
C TYR A 146 -3.12 49.69 -10.89
N GLN A 147 -2.95 48.51 -11.51
CA GLN A 147 -1.81 47.63 -11.23
C GLN A 147 -0.46 48.27 -11.62
N ASN A 148 -0.42 48.98 -12.75
CA ASN A 148 0.77 49.70 -13.18
C ASN A 148 1.10 50.86 -12.22
N TRP A 149 0.07 51.55 -11.71
CA TRP A 149 0.19 52.53 -10.64
C TRP A 149 0.69 51.93 -9.32
N GLU A 150 0.18 50.76 -8.93
CA GLU A 150 0.58 50.03 -7.72
C GLU A 150 2.04 49.54 -7.80
N ARG A 151 2.48 49.01 -8.94
CA ARG A 151 3.90 48.60 -9.17
C ARG A 151 4.87 49.77 -9.09
N ARG A 152 4.42 50.98 -9.44
CA ARG A 152 5.21 52.22 -9.31
C ARG A 152 5.20 52.78 -7.89
N GLY A 153 4.64 52.06 -6.91
CA GLY A 153 4.63 52.46 -5.51
C GLY A 153 3.53 53.44 -5.12
N ARG A 154 2.42 53.49 -5.88
CA ARG A 154 1.23 54.34 -5.63
C ARG A 154 1.50 55.86 -5.54
N PRO A 155 2.12 56.48 -6.56
CA PRO A 155 2.39 57.92 -6.56
C PRO A 155 1.11 58.78 -6.64
N ASN A 156 1.07 59.97 -6.02
CA ASN A 156 -0.08 60.87 -6.15
C ASN A 156 -0.13 61.51 -7.56
N ASN A 157 -0.92 60.92 -8.46
CA ASN A 157 -1.02 61.34 -9.87
C ASN A 157 -2.12 62.40 -10.08
N SER A 158 -1.85 63.41 -10.92
CA SER A 158 -2.86 64.38 -11.36
C SER A 158 -3.87 63.73 -12.35
N PRO A 159 -5.05 64.34 -12.59
CA PRO A 159 -6.04 63.79 -13.52
C PRO A 159 -5.51 63.56 -14.95
N GLN A 160 -4.59 64.43 -15.41
CA GLN A 160 -3.94 64.27 -16.71
C GLN A 160 -2.97 63.09 -16.74
N GLN A 161 -2.26 62.81 -15.64
CA GLN A 161 -1.43 61.60 -15.53
C GLN A 161 -2.28 60.31 -15.47
N GLN A 162 -3.42 60.33 -14.78
CA GLN A 162 -4.31 59.17 -14.73
C GLN A 162 -4.88 58.81 -16.11
N GLN A 163 -5.24 59.81 -16.92
CA GLN A 163 -5.68 59.58 -18.30
C GLN A 163 -4.56 58.98 -19.17
N LYS A 164 -3.31 59.39 -18.94
CA LYS A 164 -2.14 58.84 -19.63
C LYS A 164 -1.89 57.39 -19.24
N ASP A 165 -1.92 57.08 -17.94
CA ASP A 165 -1.74 55.71 -17.44
C ASP A 165 -2.86 54.77 -17.95
N HIS A 166 -4.09 55.28 -18.08
CA HIS A 166 -5.21 54.54 -18.68
C HIS A 166 -4.98 54.23 -20.17
N ASN A 167 -4.49 55.21 -20.95
CA ASN A 167 -4.19 54.99 -22.37
C ASN A 167 -2.99 54.06 -22.59
N ASP A 168 -1.99 54.11 -21.71
CA ASP A 168 -0.84 53.21 -21.77
C ASP A 168 -1.25 51.77 -21.43
N ALA A 169 -2.15 51.58 -20.44
CA ALA A 169 -2.72 50.28 -20.11
C ALA A 169 -3.57 49.69 -21.26
N LEU A 170 -4.33 50.53 -21.97
CA LEU A 170 -5.07 50.11 -23.17
C LEU A 170 -4.11 49.58 -24.25
N LYS A 171 -3.04 50.32 -24.55
CA LYS A 171 -2.04 49.90 -25.55
C LYS A 171 -1.35 48.60 -25.15
N GLU A 172 -1.04 48.44 -23.87
CA GLU A 172 -0.42 47.21 -23.35
C GLU A 172 -1.33 45.98 -23.52
N LEU A 173 -2.61 46.11 -23.19
CA LEU A 173 -3.58 45.02 -23.34
C LEU A 173 -3.87 44.69 -24.82
N GLN A 174 -3.90 45.70 -25.69
CA GLN A 174 -4.00 45.52 -27.14
C GLN A 174 -2.79 44.75 -27.69
N LEU A 175 -1.58 45.06 -27.22
CA LEU A 175 -0.36 44.35 -27.61
C LEU A 175 -0.36 42.90 -27.12
N GLN A 176 -0.91 42.63 -25.93
CA GLN A 176 -1.04 41.27 -25.41
C GLN A 176 -2.06 40.43 -26.21
N LEU A 177 -3.16 41.03 -26.64
CA LEU A 177 -4.12 40.39 -27.57
C LEU A 177 -3.47 40.12 -28.92
N SER A 178 -2.70 41.06 -29.48
CA SER A 178 -2.02 40.85 -30.76
C SER A 178 -0.91 39.79 -30.69
N ASN A 179 -0.34 39.55 -29.50
CA ASN A 179 0.64 38.49 -29.24
C ASN A 179 0.00 37.12 -28.96
N GLY A 180 -1.31 36.97 -29.20
CA GLY A 180 -2.01 35.67 -29.17
C GLY A 180 -2.56 35.25 -27.80
N ILE A 181 -2.58 36.13 -26.80
CA ILE A 181 -3.27 35.87 -25.52
C ILE A 181 -4.77 36.12 -25.73
N SER A 182 -5.63 35.16 -25.39
CA SER A 182 -7.07 35.35 -25.58
C SER A 182 -7.67 36.35 -24.60
N LEU A 183 -8.78 37.03 -24.96
CA LEU A 183 -9.46 37.97 -24.04
C LEU A 183 -9.90 37.28 -22.73
N LYS A 184 -10.28 35.99 -22.80
CA LYS A 184 -10.60 35.16 -21.61
C LYS A 184 -9.36 34.88 -20.75
N ASP A 185 -8.19 34.72 -21.35
CA ASP A 185 -6.93 34.53 -20.63
C ASP A 185 -6.43 35.83 -20.00
N LEU A 186 -6.66 36.98 -20.64
CA LEU A 186 -6.44 38.29 -20.01
C LEU A 186 -7.39 38.51 -18.84
N GLN A 187 -8.68 38.18 -18.99
CA GLN A 187 -9.64 38.25 -17.89
C GLN A 187 -9.28 37.32 -16.73
N SER A 188 -8.89 36.07 -17.01
CA SER A 188 -8.56 35.09 -15.96
C SER A 188 -7.21 35.35 -15.29
N SER A 189 -6.20 35.83 -16.03
CA SER A 189 -4.92 36.27 -15.47
C SER A 189 -5.04 37.54 -14.64
N HIS A 190 -6.05 38.38 -14.90
CA HIS A 190 -6.34 39.57 -14.11
C HIS A 190 -7.28 39.31 -12.92
N MET A 191 -8.19 38.33 -13.01
CA MET A 191 -9.02 37.88 -11.87
C MET A 191 -8.18 37.24 -10.74
N THR A 192 -6.93 36.87 -11.01
CA THR A 192 -6.01 36.30 -10.01
C THR A 192 -5.11 37.33 -9.31
N ALA A 193 -5.16 38.61 -9.70
CA ALA A 193 -4.35 39.67 -9.09
C ALA A 193 -5.21 40.88 -8.64
N SER A 194 -5.88 40.70 -7.50
CA SER A 194 -6.43 41.72 -6.59
C SER A 194 -7.53 42.63 -7.18
N THR A 195 -8.73 42.71 -6.60
CA THR A 195 -8.90 43.47 -5.35
C THR A 195 -10.25 43.22 -4.66
N LYS A 196 -10.20 43.15 -3.33
CA LYS A 196 -11.28 43.61 -2.44
C LYS A 196 -11.66 45.06 -2.80
N PRO A 197 -12.95 45.43 -2.91
CA PRO A 197 -13.32 46.83 -2.97
C PRO A 197 -13.36 47.42 -1.55
N VAL A 198 -12.62 48.51 -1.35
CA VAL A 198 -12.77 49.38 -0.18
C VAL A 198 -13.96 50.30 -0.44
N PHE A 199 -15.15 49.92 0.04
CA PHE A 199 -16.21 50.89 0.34
C PHE A 199 -16.04 51.36 1.78
N LYS A 200 -15.94 52.68 1.95
CA LYS A 200 -16.00 53.35 3.26
C LYS A 200 -17.36 53.10 3.91
N ASN A 201 -17.32 52.56 5.12
CA ASN A 201 -18.27 52.64 6.24
C ASN A 201 -19.78 52.71 5.92
N LYS A 202 -20.47 51.59 6.13
CA LYS A 202 -21.46 51.43 7.21
C LYS A 202 -21.65 49.95 7.54
N GLU A 203 -21.75 49.67 8.82
CA GLU A 203 -21.74 48.37 9.50
C GLU A 203 -22.63 47.30 8.85
N GLN A 204 -22.08 46.09 8.59
CA GLN A 204 -22.74 44.78 8.83
C GLN A 204 -21.85 43.59 8.41
N ILE A 205 -21.75 42.61 9.30
CA ILE A 205 -20.88 41.42 9.29
C ILE A 205 -21.40 40.37 8.29
N ARG A 206 -20.60 39.96 7.28
CA ARG A 206 -20.76 38.69 6.52
C ARG A 206 -19.40 38.09 6.13
N TYR A 207 -19.19 36.83 6.51
CA TYR A 207 -17.99 36.01 6.30
C TYR A 207 -17.84 35.53 4.85
N GLY A 208 -16.67 35.70 4.23
CA GLY A 208 -16.32 35.20 2.89
C GLY A 208 -15.19 34.15 2.93
N VAL A 209 -15.38 33.05 2.19
CA VAL A 209 -14.53 31.85 2.08
C VAL A 209 -13.27 32.09 1.22
N PRO A 210 -12.06 31.60 1.61
CA PRO A 210 -10.90 31.52 0.72
C PRO A 210 -10.92 30.26 -0.16
N SER A 211 -10.60 30.39 -1.46
CA SER A 211 -10.39 29.27 -2.39
C SER A 211 -8.97 28.69 -2.22
N TYR A 212 -8.86 27.40 -1.89
CA TYR A 212 -7.59 26.66 -1.85
C TYR A 212 -7.47 25.76 -3.09
N PRO A 213 -6.80 26.17 -4.19
CA PRO A 213 -6.58 25.26 -5.32
C PRO A 213 -5.53 24.20 -4.94
N CYS A 214 -5.97 22.94 -4.87
CA CYS A 214 -5.06 21.79 -4.77
C CYS A 214 -4.48 21.51 -6.16
N ARG A 215 -3.16 21.70 -6.36
CA ARG A 215 -2.49 21.23 -7.58
C ARG A 215 -2.58 19.71 -7.62
N ARG A 216 -3.01 19.15 -8.75
CA ARG A 216 -3.10 17.70 -8.95
C ARG A 216 -1.70 17.13 -9.23
N HIS A 217 -1.21 16.30 -8.31
CA HIS A 217 -0.02 15.50 -8.54
C HIS A 217 -0.40 14.19 -9.26
N ASP A 218 0.50 13.73 -10.14
CA ASP A 218 0.37 12.40 -10.76
C ASP A 218 0.87 11.33 -9.80
N VAL A 219 0.00 10.98 -8.84
CA VAL A 219 0.30 10.04 -7.75
C VAL A 219 0.63 8.63 -8.26
N GLU A 220 0.22 8.25 -9.47
CA GLU A 220 0.52 6.93 -10.04
C GLU A 220 2.03 6.71 -10.20
N LYS A 221 2.81 7.79 -10.35
CA LYS A 221 4.28 7.73 -10.36
C LYS A 221 4.89 7.29 -9.03
N TRP A 222 4.13 7.35 -7.93
CA TRP A 222 4.55 6.95 -6.59
C TRP A 222 4.12 5.53 -6.22
N LEU A 223 3.55 4.79 -7.17
CA LEU A 223 3.13 3.40 -6.98
C LEU A 223 4.34 2.52 -6.68
N GLN A 224 4.33 1.85 -5.54
CA GLN A 224 5.36 0.91 -5.12
C GLN A 224 4.70 -0.45 -4.89
N LYS A 225 4.83 -1.38 -5.83
CA LYS A 225 4.32 -2.75 -5.70
C LYS A 225 5.40 -3.68 -5.17
N ASN A 226 5.01 -4.59 -4.27
CA ASN A 226 5.89 -5.69 -3.90
C ASN A 226 6.12 -6.59 -5.12
N TYR A 227 7.38 -6.73 -5.53
CA TYR A 227 7.74 -7.81 -6.43
C TYR A 227 7.68 -9.10 -5.63
N LYS A 228 6.55 -9.81 -5.70
CA LYS A 228 6.53 -11.25 -5.42
C LYS A 228 7.32 -11.92 -6.53
N GLY A 229 8.64 -11.84 -6.45
CA GLY A 229 9.48 -12.78 -7.16
C GLY A 229 9.07 -14.16 -6.68
N HIS A 230 8.57 -15.01 -7.59
CA HIS A 230 8.86 -16.42 -7.46
C HIS A 230 10.33 -16.49 -7.09
N VAL A 231 10.64 -17.05 -5.91
CA VAL A 231 12.00 -17.39 -5.53
C VAL A 231 12.46 -18.46 -6.51
N LYS A 232 12.83 -18.04 -7.72
CA LYS A 232 13.85 -18.72 -8.49
C LYS A 232 15.08 -18.48 -7.64
N THR A 233 15.46 -19.50 -6.88
CA THR A 233 16.84 -19.72 -6.48
C THR A 233 17.70 -19.43 -7.72
N THR A 234 18.23 -18.21 -7.80
CA THR A 234 19.34 -17.87 -8.69
C THR A 234 20.52 -18.65 -8.15
N THR A 235 20.61 -19.91 -8.54
CA THR A 235 21.87 -20.63 -8.61
C THR A 235 22.77 -19.79 -9.52
N LEU A 236 23.79 -19.17 -8.94
CA LEU A 236 24.87 -18.58 -9.73
C LEU A 236 25.41 -19.65 -10.71
N PRO A 237 25.79 -19.29 -11.95
CA PRO A 237 26.44 -20.23 -12.85
C PRO A 237 27.72 -20.75 -12.19
N SER A 238 27.92 -22.06 -12.15
CA SER A 238 29.15 -22.68 -11.64
C SER A 238 30.35 -22.27 -12.49
N SER A 239 31.42 -21.75 -11.87
CA SER A 239 32.71 -21.59 -12.55
C SER A 239 33.26 -22.96 -12.97
N SER A 240 34.04 -23.00 -14.06
CA SER A 240 34.63 -24.23 -14.61
C SER A 240 35.49 -25.01 -13.61
N PHE A 241 36.12 -24.30 -12.66
CA PHE A 241 36.94 -24.89 -11.62
C PHE A 241 36.14 -25.62 -10.54
N VAL A 242 34.97 -25.10 -10.14
CA VAL A 242 34.11 -25.82 -9.19
C VAL A 242 33.61 -27.13 -9.80
N ALA A 243 33.19 -27.09 -11.06
CA ALA A 243 32.80 -28.28 -11.79
C ALA A 243 33.95 -29.29 -11.94
N LEU A 244 35.20 -28.82 -12.09
CA LEU A 244 36.39 -29.67 -12.12
C LEU A 244 36.61 -30.39 -10.77
N VAL A 245 36.53 -29.65 -9.66
CA VAL A 245 36.72 -30.19 -8.30
C VAL A 245 35.62 -31.20 -7.95
N GLU A 246 34.35 -30.87 -8.20
CA GLU A 246 33.21 -31.74 -7.89
C GLU A 246 33.23 -33.04 -8.72
N ASN A 247 33.54 -32.95 -10.03
CA ASN A 247 33.65 -34.14 -10.89
C ASN A 247 34.79 -35.08 -10.45
N SER A 248 35.85 -34.55 -9.85
CA SER A 248 36.96 -35.37 -9.35
C SER A 248 36.68 -36.06 -8.00
N LEU A 249 35.76 -35.50 -7.19
CA LEU A 249 35.47 -35.95 -5.83
C LEU A 249 34.12 -36.69 -5.70
N GLY A 250 33.36 -36.81 -6.78
CA GLY A 250 31.98 -37.31 -6.79
C GLY A 250 30.98 -36.28 -6.23
N ALA A 251 29.78 -36.18 -6.81
CA ALA A 251 28.77 -35.20 -6.39
C ALA A 251 27.98 -35.62 -5.13
N ASP A 252 28.12 -36.86 -4.68
CA ASP A 252 27.32 -37.40 -3.59
C ASP A 252 27.77 -36.85 -2.22
N ASN A 253 26.78 -36.55 -1.36
CA ASN A 253 26.92 -36.12 0.04
C ASN A 253 27.60 -34.75 0.32
N VAL A 254 27.55 -33.80 -0.63
CA VAL A 254 27.94 -32.39 -0.37
C VAL A 254 26.86 -31.67 0.44
N ILE A 255 27.22 -31.10 1.59
CA ILE A 255 26.32 -30.37 2.49
C ILE A 255 26.29 -28.88 2.16
N SER A 256 27.46 -28.27 1.95
CA SER A 256 27.60 -26.84 1.67
C SER A 256 28.78 -26.57 0.75
N ARG A 257 28.63 -25.51 -0.06
CA ARG A 257 29.62 -25.06 -1.04
C ARG A 257 29.91 -23.58 -0.84
N GLN A 258 31.18 -23.22 -0.83
CA GLN A 258 31.66 -21.85 -0.85
C GLN A 258 32.76 -21.69 -1.91
N SER A 259 32.76 -20.58 -2.64
CA SER A 259 33.80 -20.27 -3.63
C SER A 259 34.23 -18.82 -3.50
N TYR A 260 35.54 -18.59 -3.46
CA TYR A 260 36.16 -17.28 -3.33
C TYR A 260 37.04 -16.99 -4.54
N HIS A 261 36.96 -15.77 -5.09
CA HIS A 261 37.70 -15.34 -6.27
C HIS A 261 38.54 -14.11 -5.92
N MET A 262 39.82 -14.32 -5.60
CA MET A 262 40.74 -13.27 -5.12
C MET A 262 42.10 -13.39 -5.83
N GLY A 263 42.10 -13.24 -7.16
CA GLY A 263 43.27 -13.50 -8.03
C GLY A 263 43.58 -14.99 -8.23
N HIS A 264 43.17 -15.82 -7.28
CA HIS A 264 43.12 -17.29 -7.34
C HIS A 264 41.71 -17.77 -6.97
N GLU A 265 41.32 -18.94 -7.45
CA GLU A 265 40.06 -19.59 -7.09
C GLU A 265 40.27 -20.53 -5.91
N ILE A 266 39.50 -20.30 -4.85
CA ILE A 266 39.43 -21.15 -3.67
C ILE A 266 38.03 -21.73 -3.61
N VAL A 267 37.93 -23.05 -3.54
CA VAL A 267 36.66 -23.78 -3.42
C VAL A 267 36.69 -24.53 -2.10
N VAL A 268 35.65 -24.35 -1.29
CA VAL A 268 35.46 -25.12 -0.06
C VAL A 268 34.19 -25.93 -0.17
N LEU A 269 34.32 -27.24 0.04
CA LEU A 269 33.22 -28.19 0.07
C LEU A 269 33.15 -28.82 1.46
N SER A 270 31.95 -28.89 2.04
CA SER A 270 31.70 -29.72 3.21
C SER A 270 30.97 -31.00 2.78
N LYS A 271 31.43 -32.15 3.24
CA LYS A 271 30.86 -33.46 2.92
C LYS A 271 30.64 -34.31 4.17
N ILE A 272 29.68 -35.23 4.12
CA ILE A 272 29.59 -36.34 5.07
C ILE A 272 30.15 -37.60 4.40
N ILE A 273 31.23 -38.14 4.94
CA ILE A 273 31.85 -39.39 4.49
C ILE A 273 31.83 -40.34 5.68
N SER A 274 31.22 -41.52 5.53
CA SER A 274 31.15 -42.54 6.60
C SER A 274 30.59 -42.03 7.94
N SER A 275 29.66 -41.07 7.90
CA SER A 275 29.08 -40.36 9.06
C SER A 275 29.99 -39.34 9.76
N ASP A 276 31.16 -39.04 9.22
CA ASP A 276 32.06 -37.98 9.68
C ASP A 276 31.93 -36.73 8.80
N TYR A 277 32.09 -35.54 9.39
CA TYR A 277 32.13 -34.28 8.64
C TYR A 277 33.54 -34.04 8.10
N HIS A 278 33.63 -33.83 6.79
CA HIS A 278 34.86 -33.48 6.08
C HIS A 278 34.75 -32.07 5.51
N ILE A 279 35.80 -31.26 5.69
CA ILE A 279 35.97 -29.98 5.00
C ILE A 279 37.12 -30.11 4.00
N LEU A 280 36.78 -29.97 2.72
CA LEU A 280 37.70 -30.03 1.59
C LEU A 280 37.97 -28.61 1.10
N VAL A 281 39.23 -28.18 1.14
CA VAL A 281 39.66 -26.87 0.61
C VAL A 281 40.52 -27.12 -0.62
N ALA A 282 40.06 -26.64 -1.77
CA ALA A 282 40.74 -26.77 -3.06
C ALA A 282 41.14 -25.40 -3.63
N VAL A 283 42.32 -25.30 -4.21
CA VAL A 283 42.87 -24.06 -4.79
C VAL A 283 43.53 -24.29 -6.15
N ASN A 284 43.47 -23.30 -7.04
CA ASN A 284 44.10 -23.33 -8.37
C ASN A 284 45.47 -22.62 -8.44
N MET A 285 46.22 -22.62 -7.34
CA MET A 285 47.48 -21.88 -7.20
C MET A 285 48.67 -22.62 -7.82
N LYS A 286 49.68 -21.87 -8.30
CA LYS A 286 50.97 -22.40 -8.77
C LYS A 286 52.02 -22.24 -7.66
N GLY A 287 52.66 -23.34 -7.25
CA GLY A 287 53.70 -23.35 -6.20
C GLY A 287 53.22 -24.00 -4.89
N ALA A 288 54.08 -24.02 -3.87
CA ALA A 288 53.73 -24.60 -2.57
C ALA A 288 52.76 -23.70 -1.79
N ALA A 289 51.59 -24.24 -1.42
CA ALA A 289 50.59 -23.56 -0.59
C ALA A 289 50.43 -24.27 0.77
N ILE A 290 50.17 -23.48 1.81
CA ILE A 290 49.95 -23.98 3.18
C ILE A 290 48.62 -23.43 3.70
N LEU A 291 47.76 -24.32 4.19
CA LEU A 291 46.54 -23.97 4.91
C LEU A 291 46.86 -23.77 6.38
N HIS A 292 46.66 -22.57 6.91
CA HIS A 292 46.78 -22.28 8.34
C HIS A 292 45.39 -22.14 8.94
N TRP A 293 45.01 -23.01 9.87
CA TRP A 293 43.61 -23.16 10.31
C TRP A 293 43.46 -23.48 11.79
N GLY A 294 42.24 -23.24 12.30
CA GLY A 294 41.81 -23.51 13.67
C GLY A 294 40.32 -23.83 13.74
N VAL A 295 39.87 -24.46 14.82
CA VAL A 295 38.48 -24.85 15.02
C VAL A 295 37.71 -23.85 15.89
N SER A 296 36.41 -23.73 15.62
CA SER A 296 35.47 -22.92 16.39
C SER A 296 34.46 -23.83 17.09
N LYS A 297 34.33 -23.73 18.42
CA LYS A 297 33.46 -24.59 19.23
C LYS A 297 32.16 -23.92 19.65
N CYS A 298 32.22 -22.62 19.96
CA CYS A 298 31.10 -21.86 20.53
C CYS A 298 30.68 -20.68 19.66
N SER A 299 31.59 -20.07 18.89
CA SER A 299 31.26 -18.93 18.02
C SER A 299 32.10 -18.91 16.74
N PRO A 300 31.60 -18.37 15.62
CA PRO A 300 32.36 -18.26 14.37
C PRO A 300 33.67 -17.48 14.48
N GLY A 301 33.81 -16.57 15.46
CA GLY A 301 35.02 -15.77 15.70
C GLY A 301 36.09 -16.46 16.56
N GLU A 302 35.81 -17.64 17.10
CA GLU A 302 36.73 -18.40 17.96
C GLU A 302 37.80 -19.16 17.12
N TRP A 303 39.08 -19.00 17.47
CA TRP A 303 40.20 -19.72 16.83
C TRP A 303 40.93 -20.58 17.87
N LEU A 304 40.66 -21.89 17.86
CA LEU A 304 41.34 -22.86 18.73
C LEU A 304 42.22 -23.80 17.91
N SER A 305 43.33 -24.25 18.50
CA SER A 305 44.15 -25.30 17.91
C SER A 305 43.36 -26.61 17.81
N SER A 306 43.46 -27.28 16.67
CA SER A 306 42.85 -28.61 16.48
C SER A 306 43.46 -29.64 17.43
N PRO A 307 42.67 -30.63 17.89
CA PRO A 307 43.19 -31.81 18.58
C PRO A 307 44.25 -32.56 17.73
N PRO A 308 45.32 -33.14 18.32
CA PRO A 308 46.41 -33.80 17.58
C PRO A 308 45.97 -34.99 16.74
N ASP A 309 44.87 -35.65 17.13
CA ASP A 309 44.24 -36.79 16.47
C ASP A 309 43.42 -36.42 15.22
N MET A 310 43.26 -35.12 14.93
CA MET A 310 42.46 -34.58 13.82
C MET A 310 43.33 -33.99 12.69
N LEU A 311 44.65 -34.13 12.79
CA LEU A 311 45.60 -33.52 11.87
C LEU A 311 45.66 -34.30 10.53
N PRO A 312 45.38 -33.66 9.38
CA PRO A 312 45.57 -34.28 8.07
C PRO A 312 47.04 -34.68 7.81
N GLU A 313 47.27 -35.58 6.86
CA GLU A 313 48.64 -35.91 6.42
C GLU A 313 49.40 -34.63 5.99
N LYS A 314 50.70 -34.56 6.32
CA LYS A 314 51.54 -33.36 6.13
C LYS A 314 51.04 -32.13 6.89
N SER A 315 50.60 -32.31 8.13
CA SER A 315 50.27 -31.20 9.04
C SER A 315 51.34 -30.98 10.10
N LYS A 316 51.56 -29.72 10.48
CA LYS A 316 52.43 -29.29 11.58
C LYS A 316 51.64 -28.41 12.55
N MET A 317 51.66 -28.78 13.82
CA MET A 317 51.16 -27.95 14.91
C MET A 317 52.06 -26.72 15.09
N VAL A 318 51.44 -25.54 15.18
CA VAL A 318 52.08 -24.26 15.52
C VAL A 318 51.35 -23.63 16.70
N ALA A 319 51.97 -22.67 17.39
CA ALA A 319 51.40 -22.08 18.60
C ALA A 319 49.99 -21.50 18.34
N GLY A 320 48.95 -22.20 18.82
CA GLY A 320 47.54 -21.81 18.68
C GLY A 320 46.84 -22.19 17.38
N ALA A 321 47.46 -22.93 16.45
CA ALA A 321 46.87 -23.28 15.15
C ALA A 321 47.50 -24.53 14.51
N CYS A 322 46.90 -25.01 13.42
CA CYS A 322 47.44 -26.06 12.57
C CYS A 322 47.88 -25.51 11.21
N GLN A 323 49.00 -25.99 10.68
CA GLN A 323 49.44 -25.74 9.30
C GLN A 323 49.43 -27.05 8.51
N THR A 324 48.69 -27.11 7.41
CA THR A 324 48.57 -28.29 6.55
C THR A 324 49.01 -27.95 5.13
N TYR A 325 49.93 -28.74 4.56
CA TYR A 325 50.39 -28.53 3.19
C TYR A 325 49.36 -29.07 2.20
N PHE A 326 49.07 -28.28 1.15
CA PHE A 326 48.21 -28.74 0.07
C PHE A 326 48.85 -29.87 -0.73
N THR A 327 48.04 -30.81 -1.22
CA THR A 327 48.48 -31.91 -2.09
C THR A 327 47.98 -31.70 -3.52
N ASP A 328 48.87 -31.88 -4.50
CA ASP A 328 48.53 -31.74 -5.92
C ASP A 328 47.67 -32.93 -6.41
N ILE A 329 46.57 -32.63 -7.07
CA ILE A 329 45.64 -33.57 -7.70
C ILE A 329 45.64 -33.31 -9.21
N ALA A 330 46.05 -34.32 -9.98
CA ALA A 330 46.01 -34.28 -11.44
C ALA A 330 44.74 -34.98 -11.96
N THR A 331 43.95 -34.29 -12.78
CA THR A 331 42.77 -34.86 -13.45
C THR A 331 42.92 -34.74 -14.97
N ALA A 332 42.15 -35.52 -15.74
CA ALA A 332 42.16 -35.47 -17.20
C ALA A 332 41.78 -34.09 -17.80
N ARG A 333 41.19 -33.19 -16.99
CA ARG A 333 40.74 -31.85 -17.40
C ARG A 333 41.55 -30.70 -16.77
N GLY A 334 42.56 -30.98 -15.93
CA GLY A 334 43.40 -29.98 -15.26
C GLY A 334 43.97 -30.46 -13.91
N SER A 335 44.86 -29.68 -13.31
CA SER A 335 45.45 -29.96 -11.98
C SER A 335 45.07 -28.88 -10.96
N PHE A 336 44.85 -29.29 -9.72
CA PHE A 336 44.56 -28.38 -8.60
C PHE A 336 45.16 -28.91 -7.30
N GLN A 337 45.23 -28.06 -6.28
CA GLN A 337 45.77 -28.39 -4.97
C GLN A 337 44.63 -28.55 -3.95
N MET A 338 44.71 -29.53 -3.05
CA MET A 338 43.64 -29.79 -2.07
C MET A 338 44.16 -30.18 -0.68
N VAL A 339 43.37 -29.86 0.34
CA VAL A 339 43.45 -30.38 1.71
C VAL A 339 42.10 -30.95 2.11
N ASP A 340 42.10 -32.13 2.74
CA ASP A 340 40.93 -32.75 3.37
C ASP A 340 41.09 -32.74 4.90
N ILE A 341 40.11 -32.18 5.60
CA ILE A 341 40.06 -32.12 7.07
C ILE A 341 38.88 -32.96 7.56
N ASN A 342 39.17 -34.10 8.21
CA ASN A 342 38.16 -34.92 8.89
C ASN A 342 37.95 -34.43 10.33
N LEU A 343 36.71 -34.13 10.72
CA LEU A 343 36.32 -33.60 12.03
C LEU A 343 35.78 -34.64 13.02
N GLN A 344 35.81 -35.94 12.66
CA GLN A 344 35.60 -37.09 13.56
C GLN A 344 34.34 -37.00 14.45
N LYS A 345 33.15 -36.72 13.86
CA LYS A 345 31.84 -36.54 14.53
C LYS A 345 31.78 -35.55 15.69
N ARG A 346 32.78 -34.69 15.88
CA ARG A 346 32.78 -33.71 16.98
C ARG A 346 31.85 -32.53 16.66
N LYS A 347 31.17 -32.01 17.69
CA LYS A 347 30.31 -30.83 17.58
C LYS A 347 31.17 -29.55 17.54
N PHE A 348 31.51 -29.10 16.34
CA PHE A 348 32.14 -27.81 16.09
C PHE A 348 31.18 -26.89 15.32
N VAL A 349 31.27 -25.58 15.57
CA VAL A 349 30.51 -24.55 14.85
C VAL A 349 31.08 -24.38 13.44
N GLY A 350 32.40 -24.50 13.29
CA GLY A 350 33.10 -24.41 12.00
C GLY A 350 34.62 -24.43 12.11
N ILE A 351 35.28 -24.16 10.99
CA ILE A 351 36.74 -23.99 10.89
C ILE A 351 37.02 -22.57 10.39
N GLN A 352 38.01 -21.89 11.01
CA GLN A 352 38.63 -20.70 10.46
C GLN A 352 39.96 -21.04 9.78
N PHE A 353 40.28 -20.40 8.66
CA PHE A 353 41.56 -20.61 7.97
C PHE A 353 42.06 -19.39 7.20
N VAL A 354 43.36 -19.40 6.88
CA VAL A 354 44.04 -18.50 5.93
C VAL A 354 45.03 -19.32 5.10
N ILE A 355 45.38 -18.84 3.91
CA ILE A 355 46.28 -19.58 2.99
C ILE A 355 47.59 -18.81 2.84
N TRP A 356 48.71 -19.48 2.98
CA TRP A 356 50.03 -18.92 2.70
C TRP A 356 50.54 -19.44 1.35
N SER A 357 50.88 -18.52 0.45
CA SER A 357 51.50 -18.85 -0.85
C SER A 357 52.42 -17.70 -1.32
N GLY A 358 53.56 -18.05 -1.93
CA GLY A 358 54.46 -17.08 -2.55
C GLY A 358 55.02 -15.97 -1.63
N GLY A 359 55.07 -16.19 -0.31
CA GLY A 359 55.55 -15.20 0.65
C GLY A 359 54.47 -14.25 1.20
N SER A 360 53.17 -14.53 0.96
CA SER A 360 52.06 -13.67 1.41
C SER A 360 50.90 -14.47 2.03
N TRP A 361 50.18 -13.85 2.97
CA TRP A 361 48.95 -14.39 3.58
C TRP A 361 47.74 -13.95 2.76
N ILE A 362 46.98 -14.92 2.28
CA ILE A 362 45.72 -14.73 1.56
C ILE A 362 44.59 -14.78 2.58
N LYS A 363 43.80 -13.71 2.62
CA LYS A 363 42.71 -13.45 3.56
C LYS A 363 41.47 -12.98 2.81
N ASN A 364 40.30 -13.21 3.39
CA ASN A 364 39.03 -12.74 2.84
C ASN A 364 38.81 -11.27 3.20
N ASN A 365 39.16 -10.34 2.30
CA ASN A 365 39.00 -8.89 2.51
C ASN A 365 39.66 -8.36 3.81
N GLY A 366 40.78 -8.97 4.23
CA GLY A 366 41.50 -8.62 5.46
C GLY A 366 41.18 -9.49 6.68
N GLU A 367 40.13 -10.31 6.61
CA GLU A 367 39.71 -11.25 7.68
C GLU A 367 40.04 -12.71 7.34
N ASN A 368 39.93 -13.60 8.33
CA ASN A 368 40.12 -15.04 8.13
C ASN A 368 38.92 -15.64 7.36
N PHE A 369 39.15 -16.70 6.59
CA PHE A 369 38.06 -17.49 6.01
C PHE A 369 37.36 -18.29 7.09
N PHE A 370 36.04 -18.48 7.00
CA PHE A 370 35.26 -19.29 7.95
C PHE A 370 34.28 -20.22 7.23
N VAL A 371 34.20 -21.47 7.69
CA VAL A 371 33.36 -22.53 7.12
C VAL A 371 32.52 -23.16 8.23
N GLY A 372 31.20 -22.99 8.16
CA GLY A 372 30.26 -23.57 9.11
C GLY A 372 29.93 -25.03 8.80
N LEU A 373 29.83 -25.86 9.85
CA LEU A 373 29.58 -27.31 9.73
C LEU A 373 28.11 -27.71 9.82
N HIS A 374 27.29 -26.86 10.44
CA HIS A 374 25.84 -27.02 10.45
C HIS A 374 25.22 -26.09 9.42
N PRO A 375 24.52 -26.59 8.38
CA PRO A 375 23.48 -25.78 7.77
C PRO A 375 22.47 -25.52 8.88
N MET A 376 22.30 -24.26 9.28
CA MET A 376 21.19 -23.87 10.16
C MET A 376 19.91 -24.46 9.57
N ASP A 377 19.28 -25.37 10.30
CA ASP A 377 18.14 -26.16 9.86
C ASP A 377 17.06 -25.21 9.31
N PRO A 378 16.44 -25.45 8.15
CA PRO A 378 15.36 -24.60 7.63
C PRO A 378 14.18 -24.46 8.60
N LYS A 379 14.04 -25.41 9.54
CA LYS A 379 13.05 -25.38 10.63
C LYS A 379 13.39 -24.39 11.76
N ASP A 380 14.64 -23.97 11.90
CA ASP A 380 15.07 -22.94 12.86
C ASP A 380 15.15 -21.53 12.25
N LYS A 381 14.99 -21.39 10.92
CA LYS A 381 15.03 -20.09 10.25
C LYS A 381 13.78 -19.25 10.47
N VAL A 382 12.63 -19.88 10.52
CA VAL A 382 11.33 -19.26 10.79
C VAL A 382 10.55 -20.26 11.64
N ASP A 383 10.51 -20.02 12.96
CA ASP A 383 9.53 -20.68 13.82
C ASP A 383 8.14 -20.35 13.27
N GLY A 384 7.11 -21.17 13.49
CA GLY A 384 5.74 -21.01 12.94
C GLY A 384 4.97 -19.75 13.38
N ASP A 385 5.70 -18.71 13.78
CA ASP A 385 5.33 -17.50 14.53
C ASP A 385 5.89 -16.21 13.86
N ASP A 386 6.24 -16.25 12.56
CA ASP A 386 6.68 -15.10 11.75
C ASP A 386 7.88 -14.31 12.33
N LYS A 387 8.94 -14.98 12.83
CA LYS A 387 10.13 -14.34 13.42
C LYS A 387 11.46 -15.02 13.07
N VAL A 388 12.55 -14.26 12.99
CA VAL A 388 13.93 -14.76 12.73
C VAL A 388 14.64 -15.08 14.05
N LYS A 389 14.33 -16.25 14.63
CA LYS A 389 14.75 -16.62 15.99
C LYS A 389 16.26 -16.54 16.22
N TRP A 390 17.06 -17.12 15.32
CA TRP A 390 18.52 -17.14 15.45
C TRP A 390 19.12 -15.73 15.61
N LEU A 391 18.56 -14.75 14.91
CA LEU A 391 19.03 -13.37 14.96
C LEU A 391 18.65 -12.72 16.28
N LEU A 392 17.44 -12.96 16.78
CA LEU A 392 16.99 -12.43 18.07
C LEU A 392 17.80 -13.01 19.23
N ASP A 393 18.11 -14.32 19.18
CA ASP A 393 18.97 -14.98 20.17
C ASP A 393 20.40 -14.41 20.12
N GLU A 394 20.95 -14.21 18.92
CA GLU A 394 22.28 -13.60 18.74
C GLU A 394 22.33 -12.16 19.26
N ILE A 395 21.31 -11.34 18.97
CA ILE A 395 21.19 -9.97 19.51
C ILE A 395 21.19 -10.02 21.04
N SER A 396 20.39 -10.90 21.63
CA SER A 396 20.33 -11.07 23.09
C SER A 396 21.68 -11.47 23.70
N CYS A 397 22.36 -12.45 23.11
CA CYS A 397 23.68 -12.91 23.56
C CYS A 397 24.72 -11.79 23.49
N ARG A 398 24.70 -10.98 22.43
CA ARG A 398 25.67 -9.89 22.20
C ARG A 398 25.27 -8.56 22.86
N GLU A 399 24.07 -8.45 23.44
CA GLU A 399 23.65 -7.23 24.14
C GLU A 399 24.64 -6.86 25.26
N LYS A 400 25.17 -7.83 26.00
CA LYS A 400 26.17 -7.57 27.06
C LYS A 400 27.44 -6.89 26.52
N GLU A 401 27.82 -7.20 25.29
CA GLU A 401 28.93 -6.53 24.60
C GLU A 401 28.51 -5.13 24.12
N ALA A 402 27.29 -5.02 23.57
CA ALA A 402 26.72 -3.76 23.07
C ALA A 402 26.51 -2.72 24.18
N GLU A 403 26.20 -3.13 25.41
CA GLU A 403 26.03 -2.25 26.57
C GLU A 403 27.32 -1.53 27.00
N ARG A 404 28.50 -1.94 26.50
CA ARG A 404 29.76 -1.24 26.78
C ARG A 404 29.69 0.21 26.31
N SER A 405 29.21 0.43 25.08
CA SER A 405 29.06 1.76 24.50
C SER A 405 28.20 1.71 23.23
N LEU A 406 27.63 2.85 22.83
CA LEU A 406 26.94 2.99 21.55
C LEU A 406 27.79 2.61 20.33
N MET A 407 29.11 2.84 20.35
CA MET A 407 30.03 2.43 19.27
C MET A 407 30.01 0.91 19.06
N HIS A 408 30.16 0.12 20.11
CA HIS A 408 30.07 -1.33 20.07
C HIS A 408 28.70 -1.79 19.54
N ARG A 409 27.61 -1.21 20.06
CA ARG A 409 26.25 -1.53 19.60
C ARG A 409 26.06 -1.29 18.11
N PHE A 410 26.50 -0.15 17.57
CA PHE A 410 26.35 0.15 16.14
C PHE A 410 27.23 -0.73 15.24
N ASN A 411 28.43 -1.11 15.70
CA ASN A 411 29.26 -2.06 14.96
C ASN A 411 28.62 -3.46 14.93
N ILE A 412 28.09 -3.94 16.06
CA ILE A 412 27.34 -5.20 16.12
C ILE A 412 26.09 -5.13 15.24
N ALA A 413 25.34 -4.02 15.29
CA ALA A 413 24.18 -3.81 14.44
C ALA A 413 24.53 -3.84 12.95
N ALA A 414 25.65 -3.21 12.54
CA ALA A 414 26.12 -3.25 11.16
C ALA A 414 26.48 -4.67 10.72
N GLU A 415 27.21 -5.42 11.54
CA GLU A 415 27.57 -6.82 11.25
C GLU A 415 26.32 -7.72 11.13
N LEU A 416 25.42 -7.64 12.10
CA LEU A 416 24.20 -8.45 12.11
C LEU A 416 23.26 -8.10 10.96
N THR A 417 23.16 -6.81 10.62
CA THR A 417 22.37 -6.35 9.46
C THR A 417 22.94 -6.88 8.15
N GLU A 418 24.26 -6.90 8.00
CA GLU A 418 24.93 -7.45 6.81
C GLU A 418 24.69 -8.96 6.67
N ARG A 419 24.63 -9.68 7.80
CA ARG A 419 24.31 -11.12 7.84
C ARG A 419 22.84 -11.40 7.56
N CYS A 420 21.92 -10.58 8.06
CA CYS A 420 20.48 -10.85 7.96
C CYS A 420 19.78 -10.23 6.75
N LYS A 421 20.44 -9.37 5.95
CA LYS A 421 19.85 -8.74 4.76
C LYS A 421 19.27 -9.71 3.72
N GLY A 422 19.66 -10.99 3.76
CA GLY A 422 19.13 -12.05 2.90
C GLY A 422 17.84 -12.70 3.43
N GLU A 423 17.48 -12.47 4.69
CA GLU A 423 16.28 -13.02 5.35
C GLU A 423 15.01 -12.16 5.10
N GLY A 424 15.13 -11.10 4.28
CA GLY A 424 14.03 -10.18 3.93
C GLY A 424 13.58 -9.28 5.08
N GLU A 425 12.32 -8.82 5.01
CA GLU A 425 11.75 -7.84 5.96
C GLU A 425 11.89 -8.27 7.42
N LEU A 426 11.72 -9.56 7.74
CA LEU A 426 11.75 -10.07 9.12
C LEU A 426 13.13 -9.89 9.79
N GLY A 427 14.22 -10.03 9.02
CA GLY A 427 15.58 -9.79 9.53
C GLY A 427 15.80 -8.32 9.89
N LEU A 428 15.32 -7.41 9.06
CA LEU A 428 15.40 -5.97 9.30
C LEU A 428 14.46 -5.52 10.44
N ILE A 429 13.31 -6.18 10.60
CA ILE A 429 12.39 -5.94 11.72
C ILE A 429 13.09 -6.23 13.05
N ALA A 430 13.87 -7.31 13.16
CA ALA A 430 14.62 -7.61 14.37
C ALA A 430 15.61 -6.49 14.74
N ILE A 431 16.35 -5.98 13.76
CA ILE A 431 17.27 -4.85 13.93
C ILE A 431 16.51 -3.58 14.31
N MET A 432 15.38 -3.29 13.65
CA MET A 432 14.52 -2.14 13.97
C MET A 432 14.05 -2.19 15.43
N VAL A 433 13.54 -3.34 15.88
CA VAL A 433 13.07 -3.52 17.26
C VAL A 433 14.18 -3.25 18.26
N TRP A 434 15.38 -3.79 18.01
CA TRP A 434 16.54 -3.57 18.87
C TRP A 434 16.96 -2.08 18.93
N MET A 435 17.03 -1.41 17.78
CA MET A 435 17.37 0.01 17.71
C MET A 435 16.32 0.90 18.37
N ARG A 436 15.02 0.56 18.27
CA ARG A 436 13.97 1.30 18.97
C ARG A 436 14.04 1.11 20.48
N PHE A 437 14.26 -0.11 20.99
CA PHE A 437 14.45 -0.30 22.44
C PHE A 437 15.63 0.52 22.98
N MET A 438 16.71 0.63 22.20
CA MET A 438 17.83 1.53 22.50
C MET A 438 17.39 3.00 22.50
N ALA A 439 16.72 3.47 21.45
CA ALA A 439 16.31 4.88 21.32
C ALA A 439 15.30 5.31 22.39
N CYS A 440 14.42 4.41 22.82
CA CYS A 440 13.44 4.62 23.89
C CYS A 440 14.01 4.47 25.31
N ARG A 441 15.34 4.27 25.46
CA ARG A 441 16.04 4.10 26.75
C ARG A 441 15.64 2.85 27.55
N HIS A 442 15.13 1.82 26.90
CA HIS A 442 14.88 0.52 27.54
C HIS A 442 16.16 -0.32 27.68
N LEU A 443 17.22 0.03 26.95
CA LEU A 443 18.52 -0.64 26.98
C LEU A 443 19.61 0.29 27.51
N THR A 444 20.65 -0.30 28.10
CA THR A 444 21.80 0.46 28.61
C THR A 444 22.69 0.94 27.46
N TRP A 445 22.97 2.23 27.38
CA TRP A 445 23.80 2.79 26.29
C TRP A 445 25.30 2.61 26.49
N ASN A 446 25.78 2.64 27.74
CA ASN A 446 27.19 2.52 28.10
C ASN A 446 27.33 2.01 29.54
N LYS A 447 28.41 1.26 29.80
CA LYS A 447 28.81 0.76 31.12
C LYS A 447 30.32 0.87 31.28
N ASN A 448 30.77 1.87 32.02
CA ASN A 448 32.17 2.04 32.45
C ASN A 448 33.21 1.89 31.32
N TYR A 449 32.89 2.38 30.12
CA TYR A 449 33.79 2.30 28.97
C TYR A 449 33.85 3.67 28.29
N ASN A 450 35.06 4.21 28.10
CA ASN A 450 35.24 5.54 27.51
C ASN A 450 35.45 5.41 26.00
N VAL A 451 34.60 6.07 25.22
CA VAL A 451 34.68 6.11 23.76
C VAL A 451 34.66 7.55 23.29
N LYS A 452 35.59 7.91 22.41
CA LYS A 452 35.61 9.27 21.85
C LYS A 452 34.39 9.47 20.95
N PRO A 453 33.74 10.66 20.98
CA PRO A 453 32.61 10.97 20.10
C PRO A 453 32.82 10.64 18.61
N ARG A 454 34.04 10.81 18.09
CA ARG A 454 34.40 10.44 16.70
C ARG A 454 34.20 8.96 16.39
N GLU A 455 34.49 8.06 17.33
CA GLU A 455 34.42 6.60 17.13
C GLU A 455 32.96 6.13 17.15
N ILE A 456 32.11 6.77 17.97
CA ILE A 456 30.66 6.56 17.94
C ILE A 456 30.09 7.03 16.60
N SER A 457 30.49 8.22 16.14
CA SER A 457 30.03 8.81 14.88
C SER A 457 30.43 7.96 13.67
N GLU A 458 31.64 7.39 13.68
CA GLU A 458 32.14 6.50 12.62
C GLU A 458 31.42 5.15 12.61
N ALA A 459 31.11 4.56 13.77
CA ALA A 459 30.32 3.33 13.84
C ALA A 459 28.88 3.55 13.35
N GLN A 460 28.25 4.67 13.72
CA GLN A 460 26.96 5.08 13.18
C GLN A 460 27.02 5.25 11.65
N ASP A 461 28.06 5.92 11.14
CA ASP A 461 28.25 6.13 9.70
C ASP A 461 28.34 4.81 8.93
N ARG A 462 29.08 3.83 9.46
CA ARG A 462 29.17 2.48 8.87
C ARG A 462 27.80 1.81 8.81
N PHE A 463 27.04 1.86 9.89
CA PHE A 463 25.70 1.26 9.96
C PHE A 463 24.71 1.95 9.01
N THR A 464 24.65 3.27 8.99
CA THR A 464 23.74 4.02 8.10
C THR A 464 24.15 3.92 6.63
N ASN A 465 25.45 3.79 6.34
CA ASN A 465 25.94 3.50 4.99
C ASN A 465 25.55 2.10 4.48
N LEU A 466 25.39 1.12 5.38
CA LEU A 466 24.84 -0.18 5.01
C LEU A 466 23.34 -0.09 4.74
N LEU A 467 22.59 0.59 5.61
CA LEU A 467 21.14 0.79 5.44
C LEU A 467 20.78 1.50 4.12
N GLN A 468 21.53 2.53 3.70
CA GLN A 468 21.29 3.16 2.39
C GLN A 468 21.50 2.19 1.20
N LYS A 469 22.43 1.24 1.32
CA LYS A 469 22.69 0.25 0.26
C LYS A 469 21.51 -0.70 0.16
N ILE A 470 21.01 -1.17 1.31
CA ILE A 470 19.80 -2.02 1.41
C ILE A 470 18.59 -1.27 0.84
N TYR A 471 18.37 -0.02 1.22
CA TYR A 471 17.28 0.81 0.67
C TYR A 471 17.30 0.90 -0.86
N SER A 472 18.51 0.98 -1.43
CA SER A 472 18.71 1.09 -2.88
C SER A 472 18.55 -0.25 -3.61
N SER A 473 19.03 -1.35 -3.01
CA SER A 473 19.04 -2.68 -3.63
C SER A 473 17.76 -3.50 -3.40
N GLN A 474 17.01 -3.23 -2.33
CA GLN A 474 15.84 -4.00 -1.90
C GLN A 474 14.60 -3.10 -1.74
N PRO A 475 13.80 -2.90 -2.81
CA PRO A 475 12.64 -2.00 -2.77
C PRO A 475 11.56 -2.38 -1.75
N ASN A 476 11.34 -3.67 -1.52
CA ASN A 476 10.33 -4.17 -0.56
C ASN A 476 10.67 -3.78 0.89
N ASP A 477 11.96 -3.65 1.20
CA ASP A 477 12.47 -3.40 2.55
C ASP A 477 12.58 -1.92 2.92
N ARG A 478 12.29 -1.00 1.98
CA ARG A 478 12.48 0.45 2.13
C ARG A 478 11.74 1.05 3.32
N GLU A 479 10.51 0.60 3.56
CA GLU A 479 9.70 1.06 4.69
C GLU A 479 10.38 0.72 6.02
N ILE A 480 10.86 -0.51 6.17
CA ILE A 480 11.55 -0.97 7.39
C ILE A 480 12.88 -0.24 7.58
N VAL A 481 13.66 -0.08 6.51
CA VAL A 481 14.94 0.67 6.55
C VAL A 481 14.72 2.11 7.02
N ARG A 482 13.69 2.78 6.51
CA ARG A 482 13.32 4.14 6.95
C ARG A 482 12.99 4.18 8.44
N LEU A 483 12.27 3.18 8.96
CA LEU A 483 11.97 3.08 10.39
C LEU A 483 13.25 2.89 11.21
N ILE A 484 14.19 2.03 10.79
CA ILE A 484 15.48 1.86 11.48
C ILE A 484 16.23 3.20 11.53
N MET A 485 16.34 3.88 10.38
CA MET A 485 17.05 5.15 10.27
C MET A 485 16.40 6.28 11.07
N ALA A 486 15.09 6.24 11.33
CA ALA A 486 14.43 7.20 12.21
C ALA A 486 14.87 7.09 13.69
N PHE A 487 15.38 5.93 14.12
CA PHE A 487 15.87 5.70 15.49
C PHE A 487 17.39 5.82 15.64
N VAL A 488 18.11 6.11 14.55
CA VAL A 488 19.58 6.14 14.53
C VAL A 488 20.07 7.47 13.97
N GLY A 489 21.05 8.08 14.63
CA GLY A 489 21.70 9.30 14.15
C GLY A 489 22.45 9.08 12.84
N ARG A 490 22.66 10.16 12.08
CA ARG A 490 23.31 10.10 10.75
C ARG A 490 24.73 9.51 10.79
N GLY A 491 25.49 9.86 11.82
CA GLY A 491 26.92 9.60 11.89
C GLY A 491 27.75 10.43 10.91
N GLY A 492 29.07 10.27 10.94
CA GLY A 492 30.00 10.93 10.02
C GLY A 492 31.46 10.51 10.22
N GLN A 493 32.27 10.73 9.20
CA GLN A 493 33.72 10.50 9.23
C GLN A 493 34.49 11.74 9.69
N GLY A 494 35.69 11.53 10.27
CA GLY A 494 36.62 12.61 10.63
C GLY A 494 36.14 13.48 11.79
N ASP A 495 36.08 14.80 11.57
CA ASP A 495 35.88 15.79 12.63
C ASP A 495 34.44 15.92 13.13
N VAL A 496 33.46 15.30 12.46
CA VAL A 496 32.02 15.50 12.76
C VAL A 496 31.69 15.16 14.22
N GLY A 497 32.13 14.01 14.73
CA GLY A 497 31.98 13.67 16.14
C GLY A 497 32.93 14.45 17.05
N GLN A 498 34.13 14.80 16.57
CA GLN A 498 35.13 15.54 17.35
C GLN A 498 34.68 16.97 17.68
N ARG A 499 33.90 17.61 16.79
CA ARG A 499 33.30 18.93 17.01
C ARG A 499 32.47 19.02 18.29
N ILE A 500 31.79 17.94 18.69
CA ILE A 500 31.06 17.88 19.97
C ILE A 500 32.02 18.21 21.13
N ARG A 501 33.22 17.64 21.12
CA ARG A 501 34.21 17.85 22.18
C ARG A 501 34.90 19.22 22.07
N ASP A 502 35.16 19.69 20.87
CA ASP A 502 35.93 20.92 20.68
C ASP A 502 35.04 22.16 20.92
N GLU A 503 33.79 22.15 20.45
CA GLU A 503 32.87 23.28 20.57
C GLU A 503 32.42 23.51 22.03
N ILE A 504 32.22 22.46 22.83
CA ILE A 504 31.87 22.64 24.26
C ILE A 504 33.01 23.32 25.04
N LEU A 505 34.28 23.04 24.71
CA LEU A 505 35.44 23.71 25.30
C LEU A 505 35.52 25.18 24.89
N VAL A 506 35.14 25.49 23.65
CA VAL A 506 35.04 26.88 23.16
C VAL A 506 33.94 27.62 23.91
N ILE A 507 32.77 26.99 24.13
CA ILE A 507 31.67 27.58 24.90
C ILE A 507 32.10 27.91 26.32
N GLN A 508 32.69 26.93 27.02
CA GLN A 508 33.17 27.13 28.40
C GLN A 508 34.18 28.27 28.51
N ARG A 509 35.07 28.41 27.51
CA ARG A 509 36.10 29.46 27.47
C ARG A 509 35.52 30.84 27.15
N ASN A 510 34.67 30.94 26.13
CA ASN A 510 34.10 32.22 25.68
C ASN A 510 33.14 32.82 26.72
N ASN A 511 32.49 31.97 27.51
CA ASN A 511 31.47 32.38 28.47
C ASN A 511 31.92 32.25 29.93
N ASP A 512 33.19 31.88 30.16
CA ASP A 512 33.80 31.72 31.49
C ASP A 512 32.95 30.86 32.45
N CYS A 513 32.51 29.70 31.96
CA CYS A 513 31.57 28.81 32.65
C CYS A 513 32.12 27.38 32.81
N LYS A 514 33.43 27.24 33.06
CA LYS A 514 34.13 25.94 33.15
C LYS A 514 33.94 25.20 34.49
N THR A 515 32.98 25.58 35.32
CA THR A 515 32.78 25.00 36.67
C THR A 515 31.37 24.47 36.85
N GLY A 516 31.18 23.64 37.88
CA GLY A 516 29.89 23.02 38.20
C GLY A 516 29.37 22.16 37.06
N MET A 517 28.08 22.34 36.73
CA MET A 517 27.34 21.51 35.77
C MET A 517 28.01 21.45 34.38
N MET A 518 28.56 22.57 33.90
CA MET A 518 29.17 22.61 32.56
C MET A 518 30.43 21.77 32.45
N GLU A 519 31.21 21.66 33.53
CA GLU A 519 32.39 20.78 33.55
C GLU A 519 31.98 19.31 33.66
N GLU A 520 31.01 19.00 34.53
CA GLU A 520 30.44 17.66 34.63
C GLU A 520 29.87 17.17 33.28
N TRP A 521 29.14 18.04 32.58
CA TRP A 521 28.60 17.72 31.25
C TRP A 521 29.70 17.57 30.19
N HIS A 522 30.73 18.43 30.19
CA HIS A 522 31.89 18.27 29.32
C HIS A 522 32.61 16.93 29.55
N GLN A 523 32.83 16.55 30.82
CA GLN A 523 33.44 15.25 31.15
C GLN A 523 32.57 14.08 30.69
N LYS A 524 31.24 14.20 30.79
CA LYS A 524 30.30 13.21 30.23
C LYS A 524 30.45 13.12 28.71
N LEU A 525 30.39 14.23 27.99
CA LEU A 525 30.49 14.29 26.52
C LEU A 525 31.80 13.73 25.98
N HIS A 526 32.91 14.01 26.68
CA HIS A 526 34.24 13.53 26.32
C HIS A 526 34.37 12.01 26.38
N ASN A 527 33.74 11.40 27.39
CA ASN A 527 33.79 9.96 27.61
C ASN A 527 32.71 9.19 26.86
N ASN A 528 31.47 9.70 26.79
CA ASN A 528 30.34 9.09 26.11
C ASN A 528 29.29 10.16 25.74
N THR A 529 29.31 10.63 24.50
CA THR A 529 28.20 11.43 23.97
C THR A 529 26.99 10.53 23.64
N SER A 530 25.78 11.04 23.86
CA SER A 530 24.54 10.30 23.66
C SER A 530 23.39 11.24 23.25
N PRO A 531 22.26 10.71 22.74
CA PRO A 531 21.09 11.52 22.38
C PRO A 531 20.55 12.40 23.52
N ASP A 532 20.74 12.02 24.80
CA ASP A 532 20.34 12.83 25.95
C ASP A 532 21.02 14.21 25.99
N ASP A 533 22.20 14.35 25.37
CA ASP A 533 22.94 15.62 25.32
C ASP A 533 22.17 16.70 24.56
N ILE A 534 21.34 16.32 23.57
CA ILE A 534 20.45 17.26 22.86
C ILE A 534 19.46 17.87 23.86
N ILE A 535 18.84 17.05 24.69
CA ILE A 535 17.82 17.47 25.66
C ILE A 535 18.45 18.31 26.78
N ILE A 536 19.65 17.93 27.25
CA ILE A 536 20.41 18.73 28.21
C ILE A 536 20.70 20.12 27.65
N CYS A 537 21.15 20.21 26.39
CA CYS A 537 21.40 21.48 25.73
C CYS A 537 20.11 22.33 25.54
N GLU A 538 18.99 21.70 25.15
CA GLU A 538 17.68 22.36 25.04
C GLU A 538 17.18 22.87 26.41
N ALA A 539 17.38 22.10 27.48
CA ALA A 539 17.04 22.52 28.84
C ALA A 539 17.88 23.73 29.28
N LEU A 540 19.18 23.78 28.95
CA LEU A 540 20.03 24.95 29.20
C LEU A 540 19.56 26.18 28.40
N LEU A 541 19.19 26.01 27.13
CA LEU A 541 18.65 27.11 26.32
C LEU A 541 17.32 27.63 26.89
N ASN A 542 16.42 26.75 27.33
CA ASN A 542 15.17 27.15 27.97
C ASN A 542 15.41 27.83 29.33
N TYR A 543 16.35 27.33 30.12
CA TYR A 543 16.81 27.96 31.36
C TYR A 543 17.25 29.42 31.13
N ILE A 544 18.07 29.65 30.11
CA ILE A 544 18.58 30.99 29.76
C ILE A 544 17.44 31.89 29.24
N ARG A 545 16.60 31.37 28.33
CA ARG A 545 15.45 32.12 27.76
C ARG A 545 14.44 32.55 28.81
N CYS A 546 14.20 31.72 29.82
CA CYS A 546 13.30 32.00 30.94
C CYS A 546 13.93 32.86 32.04
N GLY A 547 15.10 33.46 31.81
CA GLY A 547 15.77 34.34 32.76
C GLY A 547 16.41 33.59 33.93
N PHE A 548 17.04 32.45 33.66
CA PHE A 548 17.76 31.61 34.63
C PHE A 548 16.88 31.03 35.74
N LYS A 549 15.62 30.73 35.43
CA LYS A 549 14.69 30.03 36.33
C LYS A 549 14.95 28.52 36.32
N ILE A 550 15.39 27.98 37.45
CA ILE A 550 15.75 26.55 37.57
C ILE A 550 14.56 25.62 37.31
N ASP A 551 13.34 26.06 37.60
CA ASP A 551 12.12 25.29 37.31
C ASP A 551 11.96 24.99 35.82
N ALA A 552 12.31 25.95 34.95
CA ALA A 552 12.22 25.76 33.49
C ALA A 552 13.24 24.74 32.97
N TYR A 553 14.42 24.67 33.61
CA TYR A 553 15.44 23.66 33.33
C TYR A 553 14.91 22.25 33.67
N TRP A 554 14.47 22.06 34.92
CA TRP A 554 13.97 20.77 35.39
C TRP A 554 12.67 20.35 34.71
N GLN A 555 11.78 21.29 34.39
CA GLN A 555 10.57 21.00 33.61
C GLN A 555 10.93 20.46 32.22
N THR A 556 11.88 21.09 31.52
CA THR A 556 12.32 20.63 30.20
C THR A 556 12.92 19.23 30.26
N LEU A 557 13.78 18.95 31.24
CA LEU A 557 14.39 17.63 31.42
C LEU A 557 13.35 16.55 31.78
N ASN A 558 12.49 16.82 32.76
CA ASN A 558 11.48 15.87 33.23
C ASN A 558 10.45 15.53 32.15
N CYS A 559 10.04 16.51 31.31
CA CYS A 559 9.15 16.26 30.18
C CYS A 559 9.73 15.28 29.13
N HIS A 560 11.07 15.11 29.11
CA HIS A 560 11.76 14.17 28.22
C HIS A 560 12.29 12.92 28.96
N GLY A 561 11.87 12.69 30.21
CA GLY A 561 12.25 11.52 31.00
C GLY A 561 13.65 11.58 31.63
N LEU A 562 14.27 12.75 31.71
CA LEU A 562 15.57 12.93 32.37
C LEU A 562 15.38 13.48 33.79
N SER A 563 15.41 12.58 34.76
CA SER A 563 15.34 12.95 36.18
C SER A 563 16.72 13.29 36.76
N LYS A 564 16.74 13.96 37.92
CA LYS A 564 17.98 14.21 38.68
C LYS A 564 18.72 12.91 39.03
N GLN A 565 17.98 11.84 39.34
CA GLN A 565 18.56 10.52 39.61
C GLN A 565 19.23 9.92 38.36
N LYS A 566 18.64 10.14 37.16
CA LYS A 566 19.19 9.65 35.90
C LYS A 566 20.49 10.38 35.52
N LEU A 567 20.53 11.69 35.68
CA LEU A 567 21.75 12.47 35.43
C LEU A 567 22.90 12.06 36.37
N ALA A 568 22.57 11.73 37.62
CA ALA A 568 23.52 11.21 38.60
C ALA A 568 23.96 9.76 38.30
N SER A 569 23.19 8.99 37.53
CA SER A 569 23.48 7.59 37.22
C SER A 569 24.41 7.39 36.02
N TYR A 570 24.82 8.44 35.31
CA TYR A 570 25.78 8.33 34.22
C TYR A 570 27.17 7.94 34.76
N ASP A 571 27.98 7.21 33.96
CA ASP A 571 29.38 6.88 34.29
C ASP A 571 30.20 8.12 34.70
N ARG A 572 29.86 9.27 34.11
CA ARG A 572 30.29 10.61 34.54
C ARG A 572 29.06 11.38 35.01
N PRO A 573 28.79 11.43 36.33
CA PRO A 573 27.59 12.02 36.88
C PRO A 573 27.49 13.52 36.60
N ILE A 574 26.27 14.00 36.32
CA ILE A 574 25.92 15.42 36.34
C ILE A 574 25.04 15.63 37.57
N VAL A 575 25.59 16.31 38.59
CA VAL A 575 24.97 16.49 39.91
C VAL A 575 24.75 17.97 40.26
N SER A 576 25.55 18.85 39.67
CA SER A 576 25.47 20.29 39.86
C SER A 576 24.34 20.90 39.03
N GLU A 577 23.73 21.97 39.54
CA GLU A 577 22.77 22.78 38.78
C GLU A 577 23.48 23.83 37.91
N PRO A 578 22.91 24.22 36.76
CA PRO A 578 23.48 25.27 35.92
C PRO A 578 23.47 26.61 36.67
N ARG A 579 24.61 27.30 36.66
CA ARG A 579 24.76 28.65 37.21
C ARG A 579 25.57 29.48 36.22
N PHE A 580 24.93 30.47 35.62
CA PHE A 580 25.55 31.34 34.61
C PHE A 580 25.49 32.80 35.06
N ARG A 581 26.44 33.61 34.60
CA ARG A 581 26.40 35.05 34.81
C ARG A 581 25.34 35.69 33.92
N ALA A 582 24.68 36.75 34.42
CA ALA A 582 23.58 37.39 33.71
C ALA A 582 24.04 38.12 32.43
N ASP A 583 25.28 38.63 32.40
CA ASP A 583 25.92 39.28 31.25
C ASP A 583 26.24 38.30 30.12
N ALA A 584 26.50 37.03 30.44
CA ALA A 584 26.76 35.97 29.46
C ALA A 584 25.49 35.43 28.76
N LYS A 585 24.30 35.98 29.04
CA LYS A 585 23.02 35.48 28.53
C LYS A 585 22.97 35.42 26.99
N GLU A 586 23.37 36.50 26.32
CA GLU A 586 23.29 36.59 24.86
C GLU A 586 24.34 35.70 24.18
N SER A 587 25.58 35.71 24.68
CA SER A 587 26.67 34.88 24.17
C SER A 587 26.40 33.40 24.38
N LEU A 588 25.94 32.98 25.57
CA LEU A 588 25.55 31.59 25.84
C LEU A 588 24.37 31.15 24.96
N THR A 589 23.36 32.01 24.78
CA THR A 589 22.22 31.69 23.92
C THR A 589 22.69 31.41 22.51
N ARG A 590 23.56 32.27 21.95
CA ARG A 590 24.11 32.08 20.61
C ARG A 590 24.95 30.81 20.52
N ASP A 591 25.91 30.64 21.43
CA ASP A 591 26.88 29.56 21.32
C ASP A 591 26.25 28.18 21.60
N LEU A 592 25.35 28.07 22.60
CA LEU A 592 24.58 26.84 22.85
C LEU A 592 23.58 26.53 21.73
N THR A 593 23.02 27.55 21.06
CA THR A 593 22.15 27.32 19.90
C THR A 593 22.95 26.70 18.75
N MET A 594 24.18 27.16 18.50
CA MET A 594 25.06 26.56 17.50
C MET A 594 25.49 25.15 17.89
N TYR A 595 25.80 24.93 19.18
CA TYR A 595 26.19 23.62 19.68
C TYR A 595 25.06 22.60 19.63
N LEU A 596 23.82 23.03 19.87
CA LEU A 596 22.64 22.18 19.70
C LEU A 596 22.53 21.65 18.26
N LYS A 597 22.87 22.48 17.25
CA LYS A 597 22.91 22.03 15.85
C LYS A 597 23.95 20.93 15.65
N THR A 598 25.15 21.10 16.21
CA THR A 598 26.21 20.07 16.15
C THR A 598 25.78 18.75 16.81
N LEU A 599 25.15 18.81 17.99
CA LEU A 599 24.62 17.62 18.67
C LEU A 599 23.52 16.92 17.84
N LYS A 600 22.58 17.70 17.28
CA LYS A 600 21.50 17.17 16.43
C LYS A 600 22.03 16.54 15.14
N ALA A 601 23.06 17.12 14.52
CA ALA A 601 23.67 16.58 13.31
C ALA A 601 24.30 15.19 13.50
N VAL A 602 24.75 14.87 14.72
CA VAL A 602 25.33 13.56 15.03
C VAL A 602 24.25 12.59 15.54
N HIS A 603 23.43 13.01 16.50
CA HIS A 603 22.56 12.11 17.27
C HIS A 603 21.09 12.11 16.83
N SER A 604 20.63 13.07 16.03
CA SER A 604 19.24 13.16 15.57
C SER A 604 19.11 12.85 14.07
N GLY A 605 18.59 11.67 13.74
CA GLY A 605 18.31 11.30 12.35
C GLY A 605 17.13 12.05 11.72
N ALA A 606 16.17 12.53 12.52
CA ALA A 606 14.93 13.14 12.04
C ALA A 606 14.88 14.67 12.17
N ASP A 607 15.99 15.34 12.51
CA ASP A 607 16.02 16.81 12.61
C ASP A 607 16.10 17.48 11.24
N LEU A 608 15.07 18.27 10.93
CA LEU A 608 14.92 18.89 9.60
C LEU A 608 15.98 19.94 9.31
N GLU A 609 16.33 20.78 10.29
CA GLU A 609 17.30 21.87 10.09
C GLU A 609 18.68 21.29 9.76
N SER A 610 19.12 20.29 10.55
CA SER A 610 20.36 19.56 10.30
C SER A 610 20.38 18.85 8.94
N ALA A 611 19.27 18.22 8.54
CA ALA A 611 19.20 17.51 7.26
C ALA A 611 19.30 18.48 6.05
N ILE A 612 18.69 19.67 6.16
CA ILE A 612 18.79 20.72 5.14
C ILE A 612 20.22 21.23 5.02
N GLU A 613 20.85 21.62 6.14
CA GLU A 613 22.23 22.13 6.16
C GLU A 613 23.21 21.14 5.53
N THR A 614 23.00 19.84 5.77
CA THR A 614 23.83 18.77 5.18
C THR A 614 23.65 18.68 3.66
N CYS A 615 22.43 18.81 3.16
CA CYS A 615 22.12 18.69 1.72
C CYS A 615 22.49 19.95 0.92
N TYR A 616 22.37 21.13 1.54
CA TYR A 616 22.55 22.45 0.92
C TYR A 616 23.72 23.19 1.57
N LYS A 617 24.96 22.78 1.29
CA LYS A 617 26.16 23.56 1.64
C LYS A 617 26.20 24.87 0.83
N GLY A 618 25.52 25.93 1.30
CA GLY A 618 25.77 27.29 0.80
C GLY A 618 24.60 28.23 0.50
N HIS A 619 23.33 27.92 0.78
CA HIS A 619 22.25 28.91 0.69
C HIS A 619 21.20 28.75 1.80
N ASN A 620 21.36 29.52 2.88
CA ASN A 620 20.31 29.76 3.86
C ASN A 620 19.25 30.67 3.22
N SER A 621 18.22 30.11 2.59
CA SER A 621 17.00 30.89 2.28
C SER A 621 15.70 30.09 2.12
N VAL A 622 15.72 28.75 2.10
CA VAL A 622 14.49 28.01 1.79
C VAL A 622 13.60 27.76 3.03
N ILE A 623 14.15 27.73 4.26
CA ILE A 623 13.34 27.35 5.46
C ILE A 623 13.55 28.24 6.71
N SER A 624 14.50 29.18 6.72
CA SER A 624 14.58 30.18 7.80
C SER A 624 13.83 31.46 7.41
N ASP A 625 12.79 31.77 8.19
CA ASP A 625 12.00 33.01 8.22
C ASP A 625 11.00 33.26 7.06
N SER A 626 9.74 32.88 7.31
CA SER A 626 8.59 33.80 7.19
C SER A 626 7.33 33.14 7.77
N PHE A 627 6.70 33.81 8.75
CA PHE A 627 5.36 33.50 9.26
C PHE A 627 4.37 33.41 8.08
N GLY A 628 3.86 32.21 7.84
CA GLY A 628 2.73 31.93 6.96
C GLY A 628 1.70 31.08 7.69
N SER A 629 0.48 30.99 7.14
CA SER A 629 -0.56 30.10 7.69
C SER A 629 -0.08 28.64 7.75
N LEU A 630 -0.63 27.85 8.67
CA LEU A 630 -0.39 26.40 8.81
C LEU A 630 -0.43 25.69 7.43
N SER A 631 -1.37 26.09 6.58
CA SER A 631 -1.55 25.58 5.23
C SER A 631 -0.34 25.81 4.32
N SER A 632 0.28 26.99 4.33
CA SER A 632 1.44 27.28 3.49
C SER A 632 2.68 26.53 3.94
N LYS A 633 2.85 26.34 5.26
CA LYS A 633 3.98 25.60 5.81
C LYS A 633 3.90 24.11 5.46
N LEU A 634 2.75 23.48 5.69
CA LEU A 634 2.56 22.06 5.36
C LEU A 634 2.70 21.80 3.85
N ARG A 635 2.14 22.68 3.01
CA ARG A 635 2.29 22.58 1.56
C ARG A 635 3.76 22.54 1.12
N LYS A 636 4.58 23.50 1.59
CA LYS A 636 6.01 23.54 1.24
C LYS A 636 6.76 22.28 1.65
N LEU A 637 6.44 21.72 2.82
CA LEU A 637 7.07 20.49 3.30
C LEU A 637 6.71 19.28 2.41
N VAL A 638 5.44 19.15 2.03
CA VAL A 638 4.97 18.06 1.15
C VAL A 638 5.55 18.21 -0.26
N ASP A 639 5.48 19.41 -0.84
CA ASP A 639 6.04 19.71 -2.16
C ASP A 639 7.55 19.37 -2.21
N SER A 640 8.30 19.71 -1.15
CA SER A 640 9.72 19.36 -1.02
C SER A 640 9.96 17.85 -1.02
N ARG A 641 9.08 17.06 -0.38
CA ARG A 641 9.17 15.59 -0.41
C ARG A 641 8.85 15.02 -1.78
N ILE A 642 7.86 15.57 -2.46
CA ILE A 642 7.48 15.17 -3.82
C ILE A 642 8.65 15.38 -4.79
N GLU A 643 9.31 16.54 -4.72
CA GLU A 643 10.50 16.85 -5.53
C GLU A 643 11.70 15.95 -5.19
N LEU A 644 11.87 15.61 -3.91
CA LEU A 644 12.95 14.74 -3.43
C LEU A 644 12.78 13.27 -3.86
N HIS A 645 11.55 12.78 -3.91
CA HIS A 645 11.23 11.37 -4.13
C HIS A 645 11.90 10.72 -5.37
N PRO A 646 11.82 11.29 -6.59
CA PRO A 646 12.47 10.69 -7.76
C PRO A 646 14.01 10.66 -7.64
N VAL A 647 14.60 11.57 -6.88
CA VAL A 647 16.05 11.64 -6.66
C VAL A 647 16.53 10.53 -5.72
N LEU A 648 15.70 10.12 -4.75
CA LEU A 648 16.04 9.03 -3.81
C LEU A 648 16.33 7.70 -4.52
N GLY A 649 15.66 7.43 -5.64
CA GLY A 649 15.86 6.20 -6.41
C GLY A 649 17.09 6.21 -7.33
N THR A 650 17.70 7.38 -7.58
CA THR A 650 18.74 7.57 -8.61
C THR A 650 20.07 8.10 -8.08
N ALA A 651 20.11 8.60 -6.85
CA ALA A 651 21.29 9.22 -6.25
C ALA A 651 22.40 8.19 -5.92
N ARG A 652 23.47 8.15 -6.72
CA ARG A 652 24.61 7.21 -6.50
C ARG A 652 25.64 7.66 -5.45
N GLY A 653 25.57 8.92 -4.96
CA GLY A 653 26.60 9.48 -4.05
C GLY A 653 26.11 10.25 -2.82
N ARG A 654 24.85 10.70 -2.77
CA ARG A 654 24.25 11.41 -1.61
C ARG A 654 22.98 10.74 -1.06
N ALA A 655 22.77 9.45 -1.36
CA ALA A 655 21.53 8.74 -1.01
C ALA A 655 21.22 8.80 0.49
N LYS A 656 22.20 8.56 1.36
CA LYS A 656 22.04 8.68 2.82
C LYS A 656 21.51 10.05 3.24
N ASP A 657 22.11 11.14 2.75
CA ASP A 657 21.75 12.50 3.16
C ASP A 657 20.33 12.85 2.72
N LEU A 658 19.98 12.49 1.48
CA LEU A 658 18.64 12.67 0.95
C LEU A 658 17.61 11.82 1.68
N LEU A 659 17.96 10.61 2.14
CA LEU A 659 17.07 9.74 2.90
C LEU A 659 16.78 10.31 4.29
N PHE A 660 17.78 10.85 4.99
CA PHE A 660 17.54 11.57 6.25
C PHE A 660 16.73 12.86 6.04
N LEU A 661 16.94 13.56 4.93
CA LEU A 661 16.09 14.69 4.55
C LEU A 661 14.62 14.27 4.33
N ASP A 662 14.36 13.15 3.66
CA ASP A 662 12.99 12.65 3.49
C ASP A 662 12.34 12.25 4.83
N ILE A 663 13.07 11.56 5.70
CA ILE A 663 12.59 11.14 7.04
C ILE A 663 12.27 12.38 7.90
N SER A 664 13.16 13.37 7.91
CA SER A 664 12.97 14.60 8.67
C SER A 664 11.81 15.45 8.13
N LEU A 665 11.63 15.53 6.80
CA LEU A 665 10.48 16.18 6.20
C LEU A 665 9.16 15.48 6.58
N ALA A 666 9.13 14.14 6.53
CA ALA A 666 7.96 13.37 6.93
C ALA A 666 7.60 13.60 8.42
N SER A 667 8.61 13.60 9.29
CA SER A 667 8.47 13.93 10.71
C SER A 667 7.95 15.36 10.92
N ALA A 668 8.49 16.34 10.20
CA ALA A 668 8.07 17.73 10.28
C ALA A 668 6.63 17.96 9.82
N ILE A 669 6.17 17.28 8.76
CA ILE A 669 4.77 17.30 8.30
C ILE A 669 3.85 16.82 9.42
N LYS A 670 4.16 15.65 10.00
CA LYS A 670 3.39 15.07 11.09
C LYS A 670 3.31 16.02 12.29
N THR A 671 4.44 16.45 12.83
CA THR A 671 4.48 17.30 14.04
C THR A 671 3.81 18.66 13.80
N THR A 672 3.95 19.23 12.59
CA THR A 672 3.27 20.49 12.24
C THR A 672 1.75 20.31 12.24
N MET A 673 1.25 19.20 11.69
CA MET A 673 -0.17 18.89 11.68
C MET A 673 -0.71 18.56 13.08
N GLU A 674 0.01 17.77 13.88
CA GLU A 674 -0.37 17.45 15.28
C GLU A 674 -0.56 18.71 16.13
N ARG A 675 0.33 19.69 15.97
CA ARG A 675 0.23 20.99 16.67
C ARG A 675 -0.95 21.81 16.19
N GLY A 676 -1.20 21.85 14.88
CA GLY A 676 -2.28 22.63 14.28
C GLY A 676 -3.69 22.03 14.43
N LEU A 677 -3.80 20.75 14.81
CA LEU A 677 -5.07 20.02 14.88
C LEU A 677 -6.12 20.66 15.80
N LYS A 678 -5.69 21.38 16.84
CA LYS A 678 -6.57 22.08 17.79
C LYS A 678 -7.21 23.33 17.19
N ASP A 679 -6.55 23.94 16.20
CA ASP A 679 -6.93 25.22 15.62
C ASP A 679 -7.77 25.08 14.35
N LEU A 680 -8.03 23.84 13.90
CA LEU A 680 -8.80 23.56 12.68
C LEU A 680 -10.30 23.77 12.89
N ASN A 681 -10.93 24.48 11.95
CA ASN A 681 -12.37 24.67 11.93
C ASN A 681 -13.07 23.63 11.03
N PHE A 682 -13.60 22.57 11.64
CA PHE A 682 -14.36 21.53 10.94
C PHE A 682 -15.69 22.01 10.35
N SER A 683 -16.12 23.23 10.65
CA SER A 683 -17.28 23.86 10.01
C SER A 683 -17.00 24.29 8.57
N HIS A 684 -15.74 24.27 8.13
CA HIS A 684 -15.31 24.63 6.78
C HIS A 684 -14.66 23.44 6.06
N PRO A 685 -15.44 22.56 5.39
CA PRO A 685 -14.95 21.35 4.75
C PRO A 685 -13.73 21.51 3.81
N PRO A 686 -13.65 22.55 2.94
CA PRO A 686 -12.53 22.69 2.01
C PRO A 686 -11.15 22.74 2.68
N GLU A 687 -11.05 23.38 3.84
CA GLU A 687 -9.79 23.46 4.59
C GLU A 687 -9.37 22.09 5.14
N ILE A 688 -10.31 21.33 5.70
CA ILE A 688 -10.05 19.97 6.19
C ILE A 688 -9.66 19.05 5.03
N MET A 689 -10.36 19.16 3.90
CA MET A 689 -10.06 18.35 2.72
C MET A 689 -8.66 18.62 2.18
N PHE A 690 -8.24 19.88 2.20
CA PHE A 690 -6.90 20.28 1.83
C PHE A 690 -5.84 19.61 2.73
N PHE A 691 -6.02 19.60 4.06
CA PHE A 691 -5.09 18.93 4.96
C PHE A 691 -5.06 17.40 4.80
N ILE A 692 -6.22 16.78 4.54
CA ILE A 692 -6.28 15.35 4.22
C ILE A 692 -5.47 15.05 2.95
N SER A 693 -5.60 15.86 1.90
CA SER A 693 -4.82 15.69 0.67
C SER A 693 -3.31 15.72 0.92
N LEU A 694 -2.82 16.69 1.69
CA LEU A 694 -1.39 16.81 2.01
C LEU A 694 -0.84 15.61 2.80
N LEU A 695 -1.63 15.08 3.74
CA LEU A 695 -1.22 13.90 4.51
C LEU A 695 -1.24 12.64 3.67
N LEU A 696 -2.23 12.47 2.78
CA LEU A 696 -2.30 11.35 1.85
C LEU A 696 -1.10 11.36 0.90
N GLU A 697 -0.76 12.51 0.31
CA GLU A 697 0.42 12.67 -0.53
C GLU A 697 1.71 12.26 0.21
N SER A 698 1.90 12.78 1.42
CA SER A 698 3.05 12.42 2.27
C SER A 698 3.09 10.93 2.59
N LEU A 699 1.93 10.31 2.85
CA LEU A 699 1.82 8.90 3.18
C LEU A 699 2.13 8.00 1.97
N CYS A 700 1.62 8.33 0.79
CA CYS A 700 1.93 7.62 -0.47
C CYS A 700 3.44 7.53 -0.74
N LEU A 701 4.20 8.57 -0.39
CA LEU A 701 5.67 8.60 -0.54
C LEU A 701 6.42 7.76 0.50
N SER A 702 5.78 7.38 1.61
CA SER A 702 6.40 6.70 2.75
C SER A 702 6.17 5.19 2.80
N VAL A 703 5.12 4.72 2.13
CA VAL A 703 4.62 3.35 2.24
C VAL A 703 4.96 2.52 1.02
N VAL A 704 5.33 1.25 1.24
CA VAL A 704 5.48 0.24 0.19
C VAL A 704 4.18 -0.57 0.07
N ASN A 705 3.90 -1.15 -1.10
CA ASN A 705 2.63 -1.82 -1.42
C ASN A 705 1.43 -0.88 -1.24
N ASN A 706 1.56 0.34 -1.75
CA ASN A 706 0.67 1.46 -1.47
C ASN A 706 -0.51 1.60 -2.46
N GLU A 707 -0.87 0.56 -3.21
CA GLU A 707 -1.87 0.62 -4.28
C GLU A 707 -3.21 1.21 -3.79
N ASP A 708 -3.71 0.73 -2.65
CA ASP A 708 -4.93 1.22 -2.02
C ASP A 708 -4.88 2.71 -1.67
N LEU A 709 -3.75 3.18 -1.12
CA LEU A 709 -3.56 4.59 -0.78
C LEU A 709 -3.53 5.46 -2.03
N ILE A 710 -2.89 4.98 -3.10
CA ILE A 710 -2.84 5.68 -4.40
C ILE A 710 -4.25 5.81 -4.98
N TYR A 711 -5.04 4.73 -5.00
CA TYR A 711 -6.41 4.78 -5.49
C TYR A 711 -7.31 5.69 -4.64
N CYS A 712 -7.21 5.59 -3.31
CA CYS A 712 -7.94 6.48 -2.41
C CYS A 712 -7.56 7.96 -2.63
N THR A 713 -6.28 8.26 -2.87
CA THR A 713 -5.80 9.62 -3.12
C THR A 713 -6.33 10.17 -4.45
N LYS A 714 -6.37 9.33 -5.51
CA LYS A 714 -6.98 9.71 -6.80
C LYS A 714 -8.46 10.01 -6.66
N ASP A 715 -9.21 9.15 -5.95
CA ASP A 715 -10.62 9.38 -5.66
C ASP A 715 -10.82 10.64 -4.81
N TRP A 716 -9.95 10.87 -3.83
CA TRP A 716 -9.99 12.05 -2.96
C TRP A 716 -9.77 13.35 -3.73
N TYR A 717 -8.83 13.39 -4.67
CA TYR A 717 -8.67 14.54 -5.57
C TYR A 717 -9.92 14.83 -6.38
N ARG A 718 -10.52 13.79 -6.99
CA ARG A 718 -11.75 13.94 -7.78
C ARG A 718 -12.88 14.55 -6.94
N VAL A 719 -13.08 14.05 -5.73
CA VAL A 719 -14.12 14.56 -4.81
C VAL A 719 -13.78 15.95 -4.27
N SER A 720 -12.50 16.26 -4.12
CA SER A 720 -12.06 17.60 -3.69
C SER A 720 -12.32 18.67 -4.75
N GLU A 721 -12.14 18.33 -6.03
CA GLU A 721 -12.41 19.22 -7.15
C GLU A 721 -13.92 19.39 -7.41
N SER A 722 -14.74 18.37 -7.13
CA SER A 722 -16.19 18.41 -7.30
C SER A 722 -16.97 18.92 -6.09
N TYR A 723 -16.30 19.54 -5.11
CA TYR A 723 -16.94 20.03 -3.89
C TYR A 723 -18.06 21.04 -4.19
N ILE A 724 -19.26 20.70 -3.73
CA ILE A 724 -20.43 21.57 -3.74
C ILE A 724 -20.96 21.67 -2.30
N THR A 725 -21.15 22.90 -1.83
CA THR A 725 -21.64 23.14 -0.46
C THR A 725 -23.03 22.56 -0.27
N ASN A 726 -23.22 21.80 0.82
CA ASN A 726 -24.47 21.14 1.21
C ASN A 726 -25.02 20.13 0.18
N ASP A 727 -24.18 19.60 -0.72
CA ASP A 727 -24.58 18.50 -1.61
C ASP A 727 -24.46 17.15 -0.90
N ALA A 728 -25.61 16.49 -0.71
CA ALA A 728 -25.70 15.18 -0.08
C ALA A 728 -25.00 14.08 -0.89
N GLN A 729 -25.07 14.12 -2.23
CA GLN A 729 -24.45 13.10 -3.09
C GLN A 729 -22.93 13.22 -3.07
N TRP A 730 -22.41 14.45 -3.13
CA TRP A 730 -20.99 14.72 -2.91
C TRP A 730 -20.52 14.20 -1.54
N ALA A 731 -21.29 14.48 -0.47
CA ALA A 731 -20.92 14.04 0.87
C ALA A 731 -20.92 12.51 1.03
N LEU A 732 -21.82 11.78 0.33
CA LEU A 732 -21.81 10.32 0.27
C LEU A 732 -20.55 9.78 -0.42
N GLN A 733 -20.10 10.41 -1.51
CA GLN A 733 -18.85 10.03 -2.19
C GLN A 733 -17.63 10.28 -1.30
N ALA A 734 -17.54 11.47 -0.69
CA ALA A 734 -16.48 11.82 0.24
C ALA A 734 -16.42 10.83 1.40
N LYS A 735 -17.59 10.49 1.98
CA LYS A 735 -17.69 9.51 3.07
C LYS A 735 -17.20 8.13 2.63
N ALA A 736 -17.59 7.64 1.45
CA ALA A 736 -17.13 6.33 0.97
C ALA A 736 -15.61 6.24 0.86
N ILE A 737 -14.94 7.33 0.44
CA ILE A 737 -13.47 7.40 0.39
C ILE A 737 -12.87 7.41 1.81
N LEU A 738 -13.47 8.14 2.75
CA LEU A 738 -13.01 8.14 4.14
C LEU A 738 -13.17 6.78 4.81
N ASP A 739 -14.30 6.10 4.58
CA ASP A 739 -14.55 4.74 5.06
C ASP A 739 -13.47 3.79 4.51
N ARG A 740 -13.16 3.92 3.21
CA ARG A 740 -12.09 3.15 2.57
C ARG A 740 -10.72 3.44 3.19
N LEU A 741 -10.38 4.71 3.42
CA LEU A 741 -9.13 5.09 4.07
C LEU A 741 -9.02 4.54 5.50
N GLN A 742 -10.10 4.56 6.29
CA GLN A 742 -10.12 3.94 7.61
C GLN A 742 -9.81 2.44 7.54
N LEU A 743 -10.35 1.72 6.55
CA LEU A 743 -10.04 0.30 6.33
C LEU A 743 -8.55 0.10 5.99
N VAL A 744 -7.99 0.91 5.09
CA VAL A 744 -6.55 0.84 4.74
C VAL A 744 -5.68 1.08 5.97
N LEU A 745 -5.99 2.10 6.77
CA LEU A 745 -5.23 2.42 7.99
C LEU A 745 -5.35 1.31 9.04
N ALA A 746 -6.53 0.71 9.19
CA ALA A 746 -6.76 -0.40 10.10
C ALA A 746 -6.01 -1.67 9.68
N GLU A 747 -6.06 -2.03 8.39
CA GLU A 747 -5.32 -3.17 7.84
C GLU A 747 -3.82 -2.99 8.05
N ARG A 748 -3.27 -1.80 7.76
CA ARG A 748 -1.86 -1.48 7.99
C ARG A 748 -1.47 -1.62 9.46
N SER A 749 -2.28 -1.07 10.37
CA SER A 749 -2.05 -1.22 11.82
C SER A 749 -2.03 -2.69 12.23
N GLN A 750 -2.91 -3.51 11.68
CA GLN A 750 -2.94 -4.95 11.95
C GLN A 750 -1.75 -5.68 11.33
N THR A 751 -1.32 -5.31 10.12
CA THR A 751 -0.11 -5.84 9.49
C THR A 751 1.11 -5.55 10.34
N TYR A 752 1.24 -4.33 10.86
CA TYR A 752 2.32 -3.95 11.77
C TYR A 752 2.28 -4.79 13.04
N GLN A 753 1.11 -4.94 13.66
CA GLN A 753 0.94 -5.79 14.84
C GLN A 753 1.40 -7.23 14.58
N LYS A 754 1.02 -7.82 13.44
CA LYS A 754 1.41 -9.19 13.06
C LYS A 754 2.91 -9.31 12.79
N LYS A 755 3.52 -8.34 12.10
CA LYS A 755 4.94 -8.38 11.69
C LYS A 755 5.91 -8.05 12.83
N PHE A 756 5.63 -7.02 13.64
CA PHE A 756 6.56 -6.53 14.65
C PHE A 756 6.40 -7.21 16.01
N GLN A 757 5.16 -7.41 16.47
CA GLN A 757 4.91 -7.84 17.85
C GLN A 757 5.56 -9.18 18.23
N PRO A 758 5.66 -10.20 17.35
CA PRO A 758 6.36 -11.45 17.68
C PRO A 758 7.83 -11.23 18.05
N SER A 759 8.58 -10.47 17.24
CA SER A 759 9.97 -10.11 17.51
C SER A 759 10.11 -9.24 18.76
N VAL A 760 9.19 -8.30 18.97
CA VAL A 760 9.17 -7.43 20.17
C VAL A 760 9.00 -8.24 21.45
N LYS A 761 8.01 -9.13 21.49
CA LYS A 761 7.75 -9.98 22.68
C LYS A 761 8.93 -10.89 22.96
N TYR A 762 9.46 -11.53 21.92
CA TYR A 762 10.57 -12.46 22.08
C TYR A 762 11.84 -11.76 22.56
N LEU A 763 12.29 -10.74 21.83
CA LEU A 763 13.52 -10.02 22.18
C LEU A 763 13.38 -9.20 23.46
N GLY A 764 12.24 -8.53 23.67
CA GLY A 764 11.97 -7.76 24.87
C GLY A 764 12.06 -8.61 26.14
N CYS A 765 11.51 -9.83 26.13
CA CYS A 765 11.62 -10.77 27.23
C CYS A 765 13.08 -11.21 27.49
N LEU A 766 13.84 -11.51 26.42
CA LEU A 766 15.24 -11.92 26.54
C LEU A 766 16.14 -10.79 27.10
N LEU A 767 15.86 -9.55 26.70
CA LEU A 767 16.60 -8.37 27.14
C LEU A 767 16.15 -7.81 28.49
N GLY A 768 15.11 -8.38 29.11
CA GLY A 768 14.57 -7.91 30.39
C GLY A 768 13.87 -6.56 30.31
N VAL A 769 13.28 -6.20 29.16
CA VAL A 769 12.50 -4.97 28.98
C VAL A 769 11.20 -5.04 29.78
N GLU A 770 10.77 -3.92 30.35
CA GLU A 770 9.54 -3.84 31.14
C GLU A 770 8.30 -4.23 30.32
N LYS A 771 7.39 -4.98 30.95
CA LYS A 771 6.23 -5.57 30.26
C LYS A 771 5.35 -4.53 29.55
N TYR A 772 5.11 -3.36 30.14
CA TYR A 772 4.29 -2.32 29.49
C TYR A 772 4.93 -1.80 28.19
N ALA A 773 6.26 -1.72 28.13
CA ALA A 773 6.99 -1.26 26.96
C ALA A 773 6.94 -2.30 25.83
N ILE A 774 6.91 -3.59 26.18
CA ILE A 774 6.71 -4.70 25.23
C ILE A 774 5.28 -4.70 24.69
N ASP A 775 4.29 -4.60 25.59
CA ASP A 775 2.87 -4.69 25.23
C ASP A 775 2.42 -3.50 24.35
N ASN A 776 2.92 -2.28 24.63
CA ASN A 776 2.53 -1.07 23.91
C ASN A 776 3.44 -0.72 22.71
N PHE A 777 4.54 -1.45 22.49
CA PHE A 777 5.58 -1.11 21.51
C PHE A 777 5.03 -0.80 20.13
N THR A 778 4.22 -1.71 19.58
CA THR A 778 3.74 -1.60 18.19
C THR A 778 2.64 -0.55 18.06
N GLU A 779 1.79 -0.39 19.09
CA GLU A 779 0.79 0.68 19.14
C GLU A 779 1.47 2.06 19.14
N GLU A 780 2.51 2.23 19.96
CA GLU A 780 3.30 3.47 19.97
C GLU A 780 4.00 3.72 18.64
N LEU A 781 4.48 2.67 17.97
CA LEU A 781 5.08 2.78 16.64
C LEU A 781 4.05 3.28 15.62
N VAL A 782 2.84 2.70 15.58
CA VAL A 782 1.76 3.16 14.69
C VAL A 782 1.34 4.60 15.02
N ARG A 783 1.20 4.95 16.31
CA ARG A 783 0.87 6.31 16.77
C ARG A 783 1.96 7.34 16.43
N ALA A 784 3.21 6.90 16.29
CA ALA A 784 4.32 7.76 15.93
C ALA A 784 4.34 8.16 14.45
N GLN A 785 3.52 7.55 13.59
CA GLN A 785 3.50 7.80 12.15
C GLN A 785 2.41 8.80 11.72
N SER A 786 2.43 9.19 10.43
CA SER A 786 1.46 10.16 9.86
C SER A 786 0.05 9.56 9.72
N GLU A 787 -0.05 8.24 9.62
CA GLU A 787 -1.30 7.47 9.62
C GLU A 787 -2.21 7.82 10.81
N ALA A 788 -1.62 8.01 12.00
CA ALA A 788 -2.38 8.33 13.21
C ALA A 788 -3.04 9.71 13.13
N VAL A 789 -2.32 10.70 12.58
CA VAL A 789 -2.84 12.07 12.41
C VAL A 789 -3.96 12.10 11.37
N LEU A 790 -3.78 11.37 10.27
CA LEU A 790 -4.80 11.20 9.24
C LEU A 790 -6.06 10.53 9.83
N SER A 791 -5.91 9.45 10.61
CA SER A 791 -7.04 8.79 11.28
C SER A 791 -7.83 9.75 12.18
N ILE A 792 -7.15 10.60 12.96
CA ILE A 792 -7.83 11.58 13.82
C ILE A 792 -8.59 12.62 12.99
N LEU A 793 -8.03 13.10 11.88
CA LEU A 793 -8.72 14.03 10.98
C LEU A 793 -9.96 13.40 10.36
N ILE A 794 -9.85 12.16 9.88
CA ILE A 794 -10.97 11.42 9.29
C ILE A 794 -12.10 11.28 10.32
N ASN A 795 -11.79 10.84 11.55
CA ASN A 795 -12.79 10.65 12.61
C ASN A 795 -13.47 11.95 13.04
N ARG A 796 -12.77 13.10 12.95
CA ARG A 796 -13.37 14.42 13.23
C ARG A 796 -14.16 14.98 12.05
N PHE A 797 -13.81 14.61 10.83
CA PHE A 797 -14.49 15.08 9.63
C PHE A 797 -15.73 14.25 9.27
N GLU A 798 -15.75 12.95 9.60
CA GLU A 798 -16.88 12.06 9.31
C GLU A 798 -18.24 12.60 9.81
N PRO A 799 -18.39 13.11 11.06
CA PRO A 799 -19.67 13.65 11.53
C PRO A 799 -20.19 14.82 10.67
N VAL A 800 -19.29 15.62 10.10
CA VAL A 800 -19.65 16.73 9.21
C VAL A 800 -20.24 16.19 7.90
N LEU A 801 -19.59 15.19 7.29
CA LEU A 801 -20.08 14.55 6.08
C LEU A 801 -21.41 13.82 6.30
N ARG A 802 -21.57 13.11 7.42
CA ARG A 802 -22.83 12.45 7.77
C ARG A 802 -23.98 13.45 7.88
N LYS A 803 -23.75 14.60 8.51
CA LYS A 803 -24.75 15.66 8.62
C LYS A 803 -25.16 16.21 7.25
N VAL A 804 -24.20 16.46 6.35
CA VAL A 804 -24.49 16.94 4.98
C VAL A 804 -25.23 15.89 4.14
N ALA A 805 -24.87 14.62 4.29
CA ALA A 805 -25.50 13.50 3.61
C ALA A 805 -26.87 13.08 4.22
N ASN A 806 -27.35 13.79 5.25
CA ASN A 806 -28.55 13.42 6.03
C ASN A 806 -28.51 11.97 6.56
N LEU A 807 -27.33 11.50 6.93
CA LEU A 807 -27.13 10.19 7.55
C LEU A 807 -27.27 10.31 9.08
N GLY A 808 -28.04 9.41 9.70
CA GLY A 808 -28.13 9.29 11.16
C GLY A 808 -26.83 8.81 11.81
N CYS A 809 -26.82 8.58 13.13
CA CYS A 809 -25.67 7.98 13.83
C CYS A 809 -25.62 6.45 13.70
N TRP A 810 -26.72 5.88 13.22
CA TRP A 810 -26.90 4.45 12.99
C TRP A 810 -26.97 4.15 11.50
N GLN A 811 -26.49 2.97 11.12
CA GLN A 811 -26.88 2.29 9.89
C GLN A 811 -27.62 1.03 10.32
N VAL A 812 -28.92 1.01 10.06
CA VAL A 812 -29.75 -0.15 10.34
C VAL A 812 -29.58 -1.12 9.18
N ILE A 813 -29.15 -2.34 9.47
CA ILE A 813 -28.95 -3.42 8.50
C ILE A 813 -30.21 -4.30 8.45
N SER A 814 -30.79 -4.58 9.62
CA SER A 814 -32.08 -5.27 9.74
C SER A 814 -33.01 -4.49 10.66
N PRO A 815 -34.09 -3.89 10.13
CA PRO A 815 -34.99 -3.04 10.91
C PRO A 815 -36.07 -3.86 11.62
N VAL A 816 -35.80 -4.25 12.87
CA VAL A 816 -36.79 -4.92 13.73
C VAL A 816 -36.95 -4.16 15.03
N GLU A 817 -38.17 -3.79 15.40
CA GLU A 817 -38.43 -3.17 16.70
C GLU A 817 -38.41 -4.22 17.80
N VAL A 818 -37.61 -4.00 18.84
CA VAL A 818 -37.33 -5.01 19.87
C VAL A 818 -37.11 -4.40 21.25
N CYS A 819 -37.41 -5.18 22.27
CA CYS A 819 -37.12 -4.85 23.68
C CYS A 819 -36.29 -5.98 24.29
N GLY A 820 -35.24 -5.64 25.05
CA GLY A 820 -34.37 -6.65 25.65
C GLY A 820 -33.36 -6.09 26.64
N PHE A 821 -32.62 -7.01 27.28
CA PHE A 821 -31.58 -6.71 28.26
C PHE A 821 -30.21 -6.58 27.58
N ILE A 822 -29.45 -5.54 27.88
CA ILE A 822 -28.13 -5.31 27.28
C ILE A 822 -27.09 -6.30 27.82
N THR A 823 -26.27 -6.86 26.93
CA THR A 823 -25.05 -7.63 27.26
C THR A 823 -23.93 -7.23 26.31
N SER A 824 -22.74 -6.94 26.83
CA SER A 824 -21.60 -6.53 26.01
C SER A 824 -20.64 -7.70 25.77
N VAL A 825 -20.10 -7.83 24.56
CA VAL A 825 -19.06 -8.81 24.22
C VAL A 825 -17.99 -8.23 23.31
N ASN A 826 -16.81 -8.86 23.35
CA ASN A 826 -15.74 -8.52 22.42
C ASN A 826 -16.05 -9.05 21.01
N GLU A 827 -16.19 -10.37 20.84
CA GLU A 827 -16.44 -10.99 19.53
C GLU A 827 -17.71 -11.83 19.57
N LEU A 828 -18.60 -11.64 18.58
CA LEU A 828 -19.88 -12.35 18.53
C LEU A 828 -19.71 -13.87 18.41
N ILE A 829 -18.65 -14.31 17.71
CA ILE A 829 -18.33 -15.73 17.46
C ILE A 829 -18.16 -16.55 18.75
N THR A 830 -17.74 -15.92 19.84
CA THR A 830 -17.54 -16.60 21.13
C THR A 830 -18.85 -17.05 21.79
N LEU A 831 -20.00 -16.57 21.32
CA LEU A 831 -21.30 -16.79 21.97
C LEU A 831 -22.25 -17.75 21.22
N GLN A 832 -21.89 -18.28 20.05
CA GLN A 832 -22.82 -19.00 19.16
C GLN A 832 -23.55 -20.17 19.82
N ASN A 833 -22.91 -20.81 20.81
CA ASN A 833 -23.43 -21.96 21.55
C ASN A 833 -24.22 -21.59 22.82
N LYS A 834 -24.37 -20.30 23.13
CA LYS A 834 -25.06 -19.83 24.34
C LYS A 834 -26.56 -19.69 24.11
N VAL A 835 -27.35 -20.07 25.10
CA VAL A 835 -28.82 -19.86 25.09
C VAL A 835 -29.18 -18.83 26.16
N TYR A 836 -29.83 -17.75 25.75
CA TYR A 836 -30.31 -16.70 26.62
C TYR A 836 -31.79 -16.94 26.96
N ARG A 837 -32.10 -17.09 28.25
CA ARG A 837 -33.48 -17.32 28.73
C ARG A 837 -34.36 -16.08 28.73
N ARG A 838 -33.75 -14.89 28.60
CA ARG A 838 -34.42 -13.59 28.55
C ARG A 838 -34.07 -12.90 27.22
N PRO A 839 -34.96 -12.08 26.64
CA PRO A 839 -34.66 -11.34 25.41
C PRO A 839 -33.43 -10.46 25.65
N THR A 840 -32.37 -10.70 24.89
CA THR A 840 -31.04 -10.09 25.10
C THR A 840 -30.63 -9.26 23.89
N ILE A 841 -30.14 -8.05 24.12
CA ILE A 841 -29.55 -7.17 23.11
C ILE A 841 -28.03 -7.25 23.28
N ILE A 842 -27.31 -7.70 22.26
CA ILE A 842 -25.87 -7.83 22.28
C ILE A 842 -25.22 -6.56 21.73
N ILE A 843 -24.23 -6.03 22.46
CA ILE A 843 -23.30 -5.03 21.95
C ILE A 843 -21.98 -5.74 21.67
N ALA A 844 -21.72 -6.06 20.41
CA ALA A 844 -20.48 -6.71 20.00
C ALA A 844 -19.44 -5.64 19.62
N SER A 845 -18.17 -5.88 19.95
CA SER A 845 -17.08 -5.00 19.49
C SER A 845 -16.56 -5.40 18.12
N ARG A 846 -16.64 -6.69 17.79
CA ARG A 846 -16.24 -7.25 16.51
C ARG A 846 -17.21 -8.31 16.00
N ILE A 847 -17.45 -8.28 14.69
CA ILE A 847 -18.30 -9.25 13.97
C ILE A 847 -17.62 -9.60 12.65
N THR A 848 -17.54 -10.90 12.33
CA THR A 848 -16.94 -11.39 11.08
C THR A 848 -17.97 -11.57 9.96
N GLY A 849 -19.26 -11.65 10.28
CA GLY A 849 -20.36 -11.87 9.34
C GLY A 849 -20.70 -13.35 9.14
N GLU A 850 -19.82 -14.25 9.59
CA GLU A 850 -20.02 -15.70 9.50
C GLU A 850 -20.72 -16.28 10.74
N GLU A 851 -21.07 -15.42 11.71
CA GLU A 851 -21.60 -15.89 12.98
C GLU A 851 -23.08 -16.21 12.99
N GLU A 852 -23.43 -17.28 13.72
CA GLU A 852 -24.83 -17.60 13.99
C GLU A 852 -25.32 -16.92 15.27
N ILE A 853 -26.49 -16.27 15.20
CA ILE A 853 -27.01 -15.50 16.31
C ILE A 853 -27.51 -16.46 17.43
N PRO A 854 -27.07 -16.26 18.69
CA PRO A 854 -27.45 -17.14 19.80
C PRO A 854 -28.95 -17.09 20.10
N VAL A 855 -29.52 -18.22 20.58
CA VAL A 855 -30.96 -18.30 20.89
C VAL A 855 -31.30 -17.35 22.05
N GLY A 856 -32.36 -16.57 21.91
CA GLY A 856 -32.82 -15.59 22.90
C GLY A 856 -32.22 -14.18 22.72
N VAL A 857 -31.34 -14.00 21.73
CA VAL A 857 -30.87 -12.67 21.31
C VAL A 857 -31.90 -12.04 20.38
N VAL A 858 -32.27 -10.78 20.65
CA VAL A 858 -33.28 -10.03 19.89
C VAL A 858 -32.68 -8.88 19.07
N ALA A 859 -31.47 -8.42 19.42
CA ALA A 859 -30.73 -7.45 18.62
C ALA A 859 -29.22 -7.61 18.75
N VAL A 860 -28.49 -7.20 17.71
CA VAL A 860 -27.03 -7.05 17.72
C VAL A 860 -26.66 -5.64 17.26
N LEU A 861 -25.92 -4.92 18.11
CA LEU A 861 -25.41 -3.57 17.85
C LEU A 861 -23.89 -3.62 17.83
N THR A 862 -23.27 -3.06 16.80
CA THR A 862 -21.82 -3.15 16.59
C THR A 862 -21.23 -1.86 16.02
N PRO A 863 -19.95 -1.53 16.25
CA PRO A 863 -19.25 -0.52 15.45
C PRO A 863 -18.81 -1.04 14.07
N ASP A 864 -18.77 -2.36 13.86
CA ASP A 864 -18.34 -2.95 12.58
C ASP A 864 -19.41 -2.82 11.50
N MET A 865 -18.98 -2.82 10.24
CA MET A 865 -19.85 -2.69 9.05
C MET A 865 -19.90 -4.02 8.27
N PRO A 866 -20.61 -5.05 8.76
CA PRO A 866 -20.81 -6.28 7.99
C PRO A 866 -21.84 -6.06 6.87
N ASP A 867 -21.65 -6.71 5.73
CA ASP A 867 -22.62 -6.73 4.62
C ASP A 867 -23.59 -7.91 4.77
N VAL A 868 -24.16 -8.13 5.96
CA VAL A 868 -24.98 -9.33 6.24
C VAL A 868 -26.37 -8.93 6.72
N LEU A 869 -27.40 -9.34 5.97
CA LEU A 869 -28.80 -9.27 6.40
C LEU A 869 -29.07 -10.34 7.46
N SER A 870 -29.69 -9.95 8.58
CA SER A 870 -30.08 -10.87 9.66
C SER A 870 -31.58 -10.82 9.95
N HIS A 871 -32.12 -11.91 10.48
CA HIS A 871 -33.53 -12.03 10.90
C HIS A 871 -33.86 -11.33 12.23
N VAL A 872 -32.85 -10.91 12.99
CA VAL A 872 -33.01 -10.07 14.20
C VAL A 872 -32.59 -8.63 13.91
N CYS A 873 -32.97 -7.69 14.79
CA CYS A 873 -32.53 -6.30 14.67
C CYS A 873 -31.00 -6.21 14.65
N PHE A 874 -30.44 -5.65 13.58
CA PHE A 874 -28.99 -5.51 13.44
C PHE A 874 -28.66 -4.11 12.96
N ALA A 875 -27.78 -3.43 13.70
CA ALA A 875 -27.39 -2.08 13.33
C ALA A 875 -25.95 -1.75 13.70
N THR A 876 -25.31 -0.99 12.82
CA THR A 876 -24.00 -0.42 13.04
C THR A 876 -24.12 0.98 13.64
N CYS A 877 -23.43 1.23 14.74
CA CYS A 877 -23.34 2.54 15.38
C CYS A 877 -21.99 3.20 15.07
N PHE A 878 -22.02 4.37 14.44
CA PHE A 878 -20.80 5.13 14.13
C PHE A 878 -20.42 6.11 15.24
N ASP A 879 -21.35 6.39 16.16
CA ASP A 879 -21.08 7.23 17.32
C ASP A 879 -20.55 6.37 18.47
N GLN A 880 -19.24 6.51 18.75
CA GLN A 880 -18.59 5.82 19.85
C GLN A 880 -19.13 6.21 21.22
N ASN A 881 -19.67 7.43 21.39
CA ASN A 881 -20.25 7.86 22.66
C ASN A 881 -21.56 7.13 22.94
N ILE A 882 -22.38 6.92 21.90
CA ILE A 882 -23.61 6.14 22.00
C ILE A 882 -23.27 4.69 22.38
N LEU A 883 -22.32 4.06 21.67
CA LEU A 883 -21.88 2.70 22.02
C LEU A 883 -21.33 2.60 23.44
N ARG A 884 -20.50 3.57 23.86
CA ARG A 884 -19.96 3.62 25.22
C ARG A 884 -21.06 3.76 26.26
N ASN A 885 -22.06 4.62 26.02
CA ASN A 885 -23.22 4.78 26.89
C ASN A 885 -24.04 3.48 26.98
N LEU A 886 -24.29 2.81 25.85
CA LEU A 886 -24.99 1.52 25.83
C LEU A 886 -24.23 0.43 26.59
N ARG A 887 -22.90 0.38 26.47
CA ARG A 887 -22.05 -0.57 27.23
C ARG A 887 -22.14 -0.33 28.74
N LEU A 888 -22.22 0.93 29.17
CA LEU A 888 -22.44 1.29 30.58
C LEU A 888 -23.82 0.87 31.12
N LYS A 889 -24.77 0.54 30.24
CA LYS A 889 -26.12 0.07 30.59
C LYS A 889 -26.23 -1.47 30.63
N GLU A 890 -25.12 -2.18 30.79
CA GLU A 890 -25.11 -3.64 30.92
C GLU A 890 -26.11 -4.14 31.97
N GLY A 891 -26.91 -5.14 31.59
CA GLY A 891 -27.97 -5.71 32.44
C GLY A 891 -29.26 -4.91 32.54
N LYS A 892 -29.36 -3.69 31.97
CA LYS A 892 -30.59 -2.90 31.92
C LYS A 892 -31.47 -3.25 30.72
N ALA A 893 -32.77 -3.01 30.86
CA ALA A 893 -33.78 -3.20 29.81
C ALA A 893 -33.91 -1.95 28.93
N VAL A 894 -33.86 -2.13 27.61
CA VAL A 894 -34.04 -1.04 26.64
C VAL A 894 -35.00 -1.42 25.52
N SER A 895 -35.69 -0.42 24.97
CA SER A 895 -36.50 -0.49 23.75
C SER A 895 -35.69 0.05 22.59
N ILE A 896 -35.70 -0.63 21.46
CA ILE A 896 -35.17 -0.14 20.18
C ILE A 896 -36.34 0.03 19.23
N ARG A 897 -36.59 1.27 18.79
CA ARG A 897 -37.61 1.61 17.78
C ARG A 897 -36.98 2.29 16.58
N LEU A 898 -37.58 2.12 15.41
CA LEU A 898 -37.12 2.80 14.21
C LEU A 898 -37.79 4.17 14.07
N LYS A 899 -36.99 5.16 13.69
CA LYS A 899 -37.50 6.43 13.16
C LYS A 899 -36.75 6.76 11.89
N SER A 900 -37.37 6.55 10.74
CA SER A 900 -36.76 6.66 9.41
C SER A 900 -35.54 5.74 9.25
N THR A 901 -34.32 6.27 9.10
CA THR A 901 -33.06 5.52 8.97
C THR A 901 -32.25 5.44 10.27
N ASN A 902 -32.82 5.91 11.40
CA ASN A 902 -32.11 6.02 12.68
C ASN A 902 -32.79 5.18 13.77
N LEU A 903 -32.02 4.73 14.76
CA LEU A 903 -32.54 4.01 15.92
C LEU A 903 -32.78 4.96 17.10
N ILE A 904 -33.95 4.83 17.71
CA ILE A 904 -34.26 5.46 19.00
C ILE A 904 -34.18 4.37 20.08
N ILE A 905 -33.26 4.56 21.01
CA ILE A 905 -33.08 3.65 22.15
C ILE A 905 -33.59 4.35 23.41
N SER A 906 -34.61 3.79 24.05
CA SER A 906 -35.21 4.33 25.27
C SER A 906 -35.14 3.32 26.41
N ASP A 907 -34.85 3.80 27.63
CA ASP A 907 -34.82 2.95 28.83
C ASP A 907 -36.24 2.49 29.19
N ILE A 908 -36.39 1.23 29.58
CA ILE A 908 -37.67 0.67 30.06
C ILE A 908 -37.51 0.14 31.49
N SER A 909 -38.54 0.25 32.33
CA SER A 909 -38.58 -0.42 33.63
C SER A 909 -38.68 -1.94 33.44
N SER A 910 -37.95 -2.69 34.26
CA SER A 910 -37.97 -4.17 34.23
C SER A 910 -39.37 -4.77 34.42
N SER A 911 -40.29 -4.02 35.03
CA SER A 911 -41.70 -4.36 35.24
C SER A 911 -42.58 -4.28 33.97
N ASN A 912 -42.18 -3.53 32.94
CA ASN A 912 -43.00 -3.36 31.72
C ASN A 912 -42.74 -4.45 30.65
N LEU A 913 -41.69 -5.26 30.82
CA LEU A 913 -41.35 -6.37 29.91
C LEU A 913 -42.26 -7.60 30.09
N SER A 914 -43.05 -7.67 31.17
CA SER A 914 -43.97 -8.78 31.45
C SER A 914 -45.31 -8.70 30.72
N LEU A 915 -45.62 -7.57 30.07
CA LEU A 915 -46.92 -7.31 29.42
C LEU A 915 -46.85 -7.20 27.89
N SER A 916 -45.65 -7.27 27.29
CA SER A 916 -45.46 -7.37 25.84
C SER A 916 -44.78 -8.70 25.48
N SER A 917 -45.39 -9.81 25.85
CA SER A 917 -45.05 -11.16 25.36
C SER A 917 -45.55 -11.41 23.93
N SER A 918 -45.54 -10.37 23.08
CA SER A 918 -45.72 -10.54 21.65
C SER A 918 -44.43 -11.11 21.07
N ALA A 919 -44.43 -12.44 20.96
CA ALA A 919 -43.52 -13.32 20.24
C ALA A 919 -42.08 -13.48 20.79
N LEU A 920 -41.93 -14.36 21.79
CA LEU A 920 -40.94 -15.44 21.57
C LEU A 920 -41.33 -16.07 20.23
N PRO A 921 -40.42 -16.27 19.26
CA PRO A 921 -40.76 -17.05 18.09
C PRO A 921 -41.32 -18.37 18.60
N SER A 922 -42.61 -18.61 18.37
CA SER A 922 -43.19 -19.93 18.62
C SER A 922 -42.32 -20.89 17.82
N ILE A 923 -41.67 -21.84 18.51
CA ILE A 923 -40.94 -22.95 17.84
C ILE A 923 -41.88 -23.45 16.75
N PRO A 924 -41.52 -23.34 15.45
CA PRO A 924 -42.40 -23.77 14.38
C PRO A 924 -42.75 -25.23 14.63
N ARG A 925 -44.01 -25.50 15.02
CA ARG A 925 -44.51 -26.86 15.11
C ARG A 925 -44.70 -27.35 13.69
N GLY A 926 -43.84 -28.29 13.27
CA GLY A 926 -44.09 -29.18 12.15
C GLY A 926 -43.44 -28.84 10.82
N ILE A 927 -42.15 -28.49 10.79
CA ILE A 927 -41.36 -28.61 9.55
C ILE A 927 -40.61 -29.94 9.63
N THR A 928 -40.85 -30.84 8.67
CA THR A 928 -40.15 -32.12 8.58
C THR A 928 -39.57 -32.27 7.18
N PHE A 929 -38.27 -32.54 7.10
CA PHE A 929 -37.67 -32.96 5.84
C PHE A 929 -38.28 -34.29 5.41
N LYS A 930 -38.84 -34.34 4.21
CA LYS A 930 -39.05 -35.61 3.52
C LYS A 930 -37.71 -36.01 2.89
N ARG A 931 -37.15 -37.13 3.33
CA ARG A 931 -35.96 -37.72 2.73
C ARG A 931 -36.22 -37.99 1.25
N LYS A 932 -35.33 -37.51 0.38
CA LYS A 932 -35.43 -37.70 -1.06
C LYS A 932 -34.71 -39.01 -1.44
N ILE A 933 -35.19 -39.66 -2.50
CA ILE A 933 -34.70 -40.97 -2.95
C ILE A 933 -33.95 -40.79 -4.26
N PHE A 934 -32.82 -41.47 -4.41
CA PHE A 934 -32.07 -41.49 -5.66
C PHE A 934 -32.90 -42.13 -6.78
N ARG A 935 -33.07 -41.40 -7.89
CA ARG A 935 -33.88 -41.85 -9.04
C ARG A 935 -33.06 -42.58 -10.12
N GLY A 936 -31.84 -43.01 -9.81
CA GLY A 936 -30.99 -43.81 -10.72
C GLY A 936 -30.21 -43.02 -11.77
N LYS A 937 -30.16 -41.68 -11.68
CA LYS A 937 -29.42 -40.79 -12.59
C LYS A 937 -28.45 -39.94 -11.79
N TYR A 938 -27.17 -39.92 -12.16
CA TYR A 938 -26.15 -39.10 -11.51
C TYR A 938 -26.10 -37.66 -12.04
N ALA A 939 -26.66 -37.38 -13.21
CA ALA A 939 -26.69 -36.02 -13.76
C ALA A 939 -27.98 -35.72 -14.55
N VAL A 940 -28.52 -34.52 -14.35
CA VAL A 940 -29.75 -34.04 -14.98
C VAL A 940 -29.56 -32.67 -15.62
N SER A 941 -30.19 -32.42 -16.77
CA SER A 941 -30.18 -31.12 -17.45
C SER A 941 -31.35 -30.24 -16.97
N VAL A 942 -31.35 -28.96 -17.35
CA VAL A 942 -32.36 -27.99 -16.87
C VAL A 942 -33.79 -28.42 -17.21
N GLU A 943 -34.00 -29.08 -18.35
CA GLU A 943 -35.31 -29.57 -18.79
C GLU A 943 -35.85 -30.64 -17.82
N ASP A 944 -34.95 -31.42 -17.22
CA ASP A 944 -35.25 -32.50 -16.27
C ASP A 944 -35.43 -31.99 -14.82
N PHE A 945 -35.18 -30.70 -14.53
CA PHE A 945 -35.29 -30.17 -13.17
C PHE A 945 -36.74 -30.22 -12.68
N THR A 946 -36.92 -30.88 -11.54
CA THR A 946 -38.19 -31.02 -10.81
C THR A 946 -37.92 -30.95 -9.31
N PRO A 947 -38.89 -30.51 -8.47
CA PRO A 947 -38.73 -30.45 -7.02
C PRO A 947 -38.44 -31.78 -6.31
N ASP A 948 -38.59 -32.90 -7.03
CA ASP A 948 -38.24 -34.24 -6.54
C ASP A 948 -36.82 -34.67 -6.87
N MET A 949 -36.19 -34.09 -7.90
CA MET A 949 -34.83 -34.42 -8.29
C MET A 949 -33.79 -33.41 -7.79
N VAL A 950 -34.15 -32.13 -7.70
CA VAL A 950 -33.24 -31.03 -7.36
C VAL A 950 -33.91 -30.05 -6.40
N GLY A 951 -33.14 -29.15 -5.80
CA GLY A 951 -33.64 -28.15 -4.87
C GLY A 951 -34.24 -26.93 -5.56
N ALA A 952 -34.61 -25.94 -4.74
CA ALA A 952 -35.34 -24.76 -5.18
C ALA A 952 -34.50 -23.84 -6.07
N LYS A 953 -33.17 -23.77 -5.90
CA LYS A 953 -32.32 -22.93 -6.75
C LYS A 953 -32.35 -23.43 -8.19
N SER A 954 -32.18 -24.73 -8.39
CA SER A 954 -32.26 -25.34 -9.72
C SER A 954 -33.65 -25.15 -10.33
N CYS A 955 -34.72 -25.33 -9.55
CA CYS A 955 -36.09 -25.12 -10.02
C CYS A 955 -36.34 -23.67 -10.46
N ASN A 956 -35.84 -22.70 -9.70
CA ASN A 956 -35.96 -21.27 -10.03
C ASN A 956 -35.21 -20.92 -11.33
N ILE A 957 -34.03 -21.50 -11.54
CA ILE A 957 -33.28 -21.33 -12.80
C ILE A 957 -34.07 -21.84 -14.01
N LYS A 958 -34.71 -23.02 -13.90
CA LYS A 958 -35.59 -23.53 -14.96
C LYS A 958 -36.76 -22.58 -15.21
N PHE A 959 -37.46 -22.17 -14.15
CA PHE A 959 -38.62 -21.28 -14.25
C PHE A 959 -38.28 -19.96 -14.95
N LEU A 960 -37.15 -19.34 -14.57
CA LEU A 960 -36.70 -18.08 -15.17
C LEU A 960 -36.31 -18.26 -16.64
N ARG A 961 -35.53 -19.31 -16.97
CA ARG A 961 -35.03 -19.54 -18.34
C ARG A 961 -36.15 -19.59 -19.38
N GLU A 962 -37.32 -20.11 -19.02
CA GLU A 962 -38.47 -20.25 -19.92
C GLU A 962 -39.31 -18.96 -20.06
N ARG A 963 -39.15 -17.98 -19.15
CA ARG A 963 -40.10 -16.87 -18.99
C ARG A 963 -39.49 -15.47 -19.04
N VAL A 964 -38.18 -15.32 -18.83
CA VAL A 964 -37.54 -14.00 -18.89
C VAL A 964 -37.32 -13.53 -20.34
N PRO A 965 -37.38 -12.22 -20.61
CA PRO A 965 -37.02 -11.65 -21.92
C PRO A 965 -35.61 -12.03 -22.37
N SER A 966 -35.38 -12.09 -23.68
CA SER A 966 -34.12 -12.55 -24.29
C SER A 966 -32.87 -11.73 -23.93
N TRP A 967 -33.04 -10.51 -23.43
CA TRP A 967 -31.95 -9.65 -22.98
C TRP A 967 -31.49 -9.94 -21.54
N ILE A 968 -32.30 -10.64 -20.75
CA ILE A 968 -31.93 -11.22 -19.46
C ILE A 968 -31.42 -12.64 -19.74
N LYS A 969 -30.15 -12.88 -19.45
CA LYS A 969 -29.52 -14.17 -19.66
C LYS A 969 -29.55 -15.00 -18.39
N ILE A 970 -29.68 -16.32 -18.55
CA ILE A 970 -29.56 -17.30 -17.46
C ILE A 970 -28.36 -18.18 -17.79
N PRO A 971 -27.40 -18.37 -16.87
CA PRO A 971 -26.22 -19.20 -17.14
C PRO A 971 -26.57 -20.63 -17.52
N THR A 972 -25.64 -21.31 -18.18
CA THR A 972 -25.74 -22.74 -18.47
C THR A 972 -25.66 -23.53 -17.17
N SER A 973 -26.58 -24.47 -16.96
CA SER A 973 -26.70 -25.24 -15.72
C SER A 973 -26.93 -26.73 -15.96
N VAL A 974 -26.37 -27.56 -15.09
CA VAL A 974 -26.59 -29.01 -14.95
C VAL A 974 -26.67 -29.30 -13.46
N ALA A 975 -27.29 -30.38 -13.02
CA ALA A 975 -27.30 -30.73 -11.60
C ALA A 975 -26.99 -32.19 -11.33
N ILE A 976 -26.37 -32.44 -10.18
CA ILE A 976 -26.32 -33.77 -9.54
C ILE A 976 -27.53 -33.85 -8.61
N PRO A 977 -28.48 -34.78 -8.85
CA PRO A 977 -29.75 -34.79 -8.14
C PRO A 977 -29.66 -35.33 -6.72
N PHE A 978 -30.74 -35.17 -5.95
CA PHE A 978 -30.89 -35.73 -4.61
C PHE A 978 -30.66 -37.25 -4.58
N GLY A 979 -30.07 -37.72 -3.47
CA GLY A 979 -29.76 -39.12 -3.25
C GLY A 979 -28.44 -39.58 -3.87
N ALA A 980 -27.85 -38.81 -4.79
CA ALA A 980 -26.60 -39.17 -5.45
C ALA A 980 -25.43 -39.29 -4.45
N PHE A 981 -25.33 -38.36 -3.49
CA PHE A 981 -24.31 -38.41 -2.44
C PHE A 981 -24.42 -39.70 -1.62
N GLU A 982 -25.62 -40.03 -1.15
CA GLU A 982 -25.89 -41.21 -0.35
C GLU A 982 -25.59 -42.50 -1.12
N THR A 983 -25.95 -42.54 -2.41
CA THR A 983 -25.62 -43.69 -3.29
C THR A 983 -24.11 -43.82 -3.46
N VAL A 984 -23.40 -42.75 -3.82
CA VAL A 984 -21.93 -42.76 -3.99
C VAL A 984 -21.21 -43.18 -2.70
N LEU A 985 -21.70 -42.73 -1.55
CA LEU A 985 -21.13 -43.09 -0.24
C LEU A 985 -21.36 -44.58 0.07
N SER A 986 -22.47 -45.17 -0.37
CA SER A 986 -22.80 -46.58 -0.15
C SER A 986 -22.10 -47.57 -1.07
N GLU A 987 -21.48 -47.10 -2.16
CA GLU A 987 -20.75 -47.96 -3.09
C GLU A 987 -19.50 -48.58 -2.45
N ASN A 988 -19.10 -49.77 -2.94
CA ASN A 988 -17.97 -50.52 -2.39
C ASN A 988 -16.66 -49.70 -2.33
N ILE A 989 -16.45 -48.80 -3.30
CA ILE A 989 -15.25 -47.93 -3.36
C ILE A 989 -15.16 -46.93 -2.20
N ASN A 990 -16.27 -46.61 -1.53
CA ASN A 990 -16.34 -45.62 -0.44
C ASN A 990 -16.82 -46.22 0.89
N LYS A 991 -16.96 -47.55 0.99
CA LYS A 991 -17.55 -48.24 2.15
C LYS A 991 -16.80 -47.96 3.47
N ASP A 992 -15.48 -47.84 3.42
CA ASP A 992 -14.66 -47.51 4.59
C ASP A 992 -14.93 -46.09 5.10
N ILE A 993 -15.13 -45.15 4.18
CA ILE A 993 -15.46 -43.75 4.49
C ILE A 993 -16.87 -43.69 5.10
N ALA A 994 -17.83 -44.41 4.54
CA ALA A 994 -19.19 -44.51 5.09
C ALA A 994 -19.17 -45.05 6.53
N ASN A 995 -18.39 -46.08 6.80
CA ASN A 995 -18.20 -46.63 8.15
C ASN A 995 -17.56 -45.60 9.10
N LYS A 996 -16.56 -44.85 8.62
CA LYS A 996 -15.90 -43.78 9.40
C LYS A 996 -16.88 -42.68 9.77
N ILE A 997 -17.65 -42.16 8.80
CA ILE A 997 -18.68 -41.13 9.03
C ILE A 997 -19.73 -41.65 10.02
N SER A 998 -20.23 -42.87 9.86
CA SER A 998 -21.21 -43.48 10.77
C SER A 998 -20.69 -43.58 12.22
N ARG A 999 -19.41 -43.92 12.41
CA ARG A 999 -18.77 -43.94 13.74
C ARG A 999 -18.69 -42.53 14.34
N LEU A 1000 -18.19 -41.55 13.58
CA LEU A 1000 -18.08 -40.15 14.03
C LEU A 1000 -19.44 -39.56 14.39
N TYR A 1001 -20.46 -39.86 13.60
CA TYR A 1001 -21.82 -39.35 13.82
C TYR A 1001 -22.45 -39.85 15.13
N LYS A 1002 -22.08 -41.04 15.62
CA LYS A 1002 -22.50 -41.52 16.95
C LYS A 1002 -21.98 -40.62 18.08
N PHE A 1003 -20.76 -40.08 17.97
CA PHE A 1003 -20.20 -39.14 18.95
C PHE A 1003 -20.89 -37.77 18.90
N ILE A 1004 -21.27 -37.31 17.71
CA ILE A 1004 -22.06 -36.07 17.54
C ILE A 1004 -23.44 -36.20 18.20
N ASN A 1005 -24.11 -37.34 18.01
CA ASN A 1005 -25.37 -37.64 18.71
C ASN A 1005 -25.18 -37.72 20.24
N GLY A 1006 -23.98 -38.09 20.70
CA GLY A 1006 -23.54 -38.03 22.09
C GLY A 1006 -23.18 -36.62 22.60
N GLY A 1007 -23.20 -35.59 21.73
CA GLY A 1007 -23.00 -34.18 22.08
C GLY A 1007 -21.64 -33.58 21.68
N ASP A 1008 -20.71 -34.36 21.10
CA ASP A 1008 -19.39 -33.85 20.71
C ASP A 1008 -19.40 -33.24 19.30
N LEU A 1009 -19.58 -31.91 19.23
CA LEU A 1009 -19.60 -31.16 17.96
C LEU A 1009 -18.22 -31.03 17.30
N SER A 1010 -17.11 -31.29 18.01
CA SER A 1010 -15.77 -31.20 17.42
C SER A 1010 -15.56 -32.21 16.27
N LYS A 1011 -16.34 -33.29 16.27
CA LYS A 1011 -16.31 -34.33 15.22
C LYS A 1011 -16.92 -33.91 13.89
N LEU A 1012 -17.61 -32.77 13.81
CA LEU A 1012 -18.14 -32.25 12.55
C LEU A 1012 -17.04 -32.00 11.53
N GLN A 1013 -15.92 -31.40 11.95
CA GLN A 1013 -14.77 -31.16 11.08
C GLN A 1013 -14.15 -32.47 10.57
N GLU A 1014 -14.03 -33.49 11.43
CA GLU A 1014 -13.51 -34.81 11.04
C GLU A 1014 -14.43 -35.52 10.01
N ILE A 1015 -15.76 -35.30 10.08
CA ILE A 1015 -16.69 -35.82 9.07
C ILE A 1015 -16.47 -35.12 7.73
N GLN A 1016 -16.32 -33.79 7.72
CA GLN A 1016 -16.05 -33.04 6.49
C GLN A 1016 -14.75 -33.52 5.82
N GLU A 1017 -13.69 -33.72 6.60
CA GLU A 1017 -12.42 -34.27 6.11
C GLU A 1017 -12.58 -35.70 5.56
N ALA A 1018 -13.42 -36.53 6.17
CA ALA A 1018 -13.73 -37.86 5.67
C ALA A 1018 -14.48 -37.82 4.32
N VAL A 1019 -15.45 -36.91 4.16
CA VAL A 1019 -16.16 -36.71 2.88
C VAL A 1019 -15.19 -36.31 1.77
N LEU A 1020 -14.19 -35.47 2.08
CA LEU A 1020 -13.15 -35.07 1.12
C LEU A 1020 -12.25 -36.22 0.65
N GLN A 1021 -12.25 -37.38 1.32
CA GLN A 1021 -11.49 -38.57 0.91
C GLN A 1021 -12.25 -39.46 -0.08
N MET A 1022 -13.52 -39.15 -0.38
CA MET A 1022 -14.34 -39.97 -1.28
C MET A 1022 -13.80 -40.03 -2.72
N SER A 1023 -13.98 -41.20 -3.33
CA SER A 1023 -13.70 -41.49 -4.74
C SER A 1023 -14.98 -41.42 -5.58
N ALA A 1024 -14.88 -40.87 -6.79
CA ALA A 1024 -16.01 -40.77 -7.71
C ALA A 1024 -16.24 -42.09 -8.47
N PRO A 1025 -17.47 -42.62 -8.53
CA PRO A 1025 -17.81 -43.74 -9.39
C PRO A 1025 -17.66 -43.39 -10.87
N LEU A 1026 -17.15 -44.30 -11.69
CA LEU A 1026 -16.99 -44.08 -13.14
C LEU A 1026 -18.32 -43.75 -13.85
N SER A 1027 -19.42 -44.34 -13.39
CA SER A 1027 -20.78 -44.08 -13.87
C SER A 1027 -21.17 -42.60 -13.69
N LEU A 1028 -20.89 -42.02 -12.52
CA LEU A 1028 -21.14 -40.61 -12.23
C LEU A 1028 -20.33 -39.71 -13.15
N ILE A 1029 -19.03 -39.99 -13.33
CA ILE A 1029 -18.15 -39.19 -14.19
C ILE A 1029 -18.66 -39.20 -15.63
N TYR A 1030 -18.99 -40.38 -16.16
CA TYR A 1030 -19.45 -40.55 -17.53
C TYR A 1030 -20.79 -39.83 -17.78
N GLU A 1031 -21.77 -40.03 -16.89
CA GLU A 1031 -23.09 -39.42 -17.03
C GLU A 1031 -23.01 -37.90 -16.94
N LEU A 1032 -22.25 -37.37 -15.97
CA LEU A 1032 -22.04 -35.93 -15.81
C LEU A 1032 -21.33 -35.33 -17.03
N LYS A 1033 -20.26 -35.97 -17.52
CA LYS A 1033 -19.53 -35.51 -18.71
C LYS A 1033 -20.43 -35.43 -19.94
N ASN A 1034 -21.28 -36.42 -20.15
CA ASN A 1034 -22.22 -36.44 -21.28
C ASN A 1034 -23.31 -35.39 -21.14
N LYS A 1035 -23.86 -35.21 -19.93
CA LYS A 1035 -24.90 -34.20 -19.66
C LYS A 1035 -24.37 -32.78 -19.77
N MET A 1036 -23.16 -32.51 -19.29
CA MET A 1036 -22.50 -31.21 -19.47
C MET A 1036 -22.32 -30.89 -20.95
N ARG A 1037 -21.73 -31.82 -21.73
CA ARG A 1037 -21.50 -31.62 -23.17
C ARG A 1037 -22.78 -31.41 -23.97
N SER A 1038 -23.82 -32.21 -23.72
CA SER A 1038 -25.12 -32.07 -24.41
C SER A 1038 -25.86 -30.78 -24.04
N SER A 1039 -25.63 -30.24 -22.85
CA SER A 1039 -26.20 -28.96 -22.40
C SER A 1039 -25.38 -27.74 -22.83
N GLY A 1040 -24.31 -27.93 -23.63
CA GLY A 1040 -23.42 -26.85 -24.07
C GLY A 1040 -22.43 -26.37 -22.99
N MET A 1041 -22.29 -27.08 -21.87
CA MET A 1041 -21.35 -26.75 -20.80
C MET A 1041 -19.98 -27.39 -21.06
N PRO A 1042 -18.86 -26.64 -20.99
CA PRO A 1042 -17.53 -27.19 -21.19
C PRO A 1042 -17.16 -28.17 -20.07
N TRP A 1043 -16.57 -29.31 -20.45
CA TRP A 1043 -15.99 -30.26 -19.49
C TRP A 1043 -14.61 -29.74 -19.04
N PRO A 1044 -14.29 -29.74 -17.72
CA PRO A 1044 -13.03 -29.18 -17.20
C PRO A 1044 -11.74 -29.93 -17.60
N GLY A 1045 -11.84 -31.05 -18.32
CA GLY A 1045 -10.68 -31.90 -18.68
C GLY A 1045 -10.31 -32.88 -17.56
N ASP A 1046 -9.36 -33.78 -17.82
CA ASP A 1046 -8.97 -34.82 -16.86
C ASP A 1046 -8.17 -34.24 -15.68
N GLU A 1047 -7.33 -33.24 -15.92
CA GLU A 1047 -6.64 -32.49 -14.85
C GLU A 1047 -7.62 -31.63 -14.04
N GLY A 1048 -8.58 -30.97 -14.70
CA GLY A 1048 -9.60 -30.13 -14.06
C GLY A 1048 -10.68 -30.93 -13.32
N TRP A 1049 -10.88 -32.21 -13.66
CA TRP A 1049 -11.81 -33.10 -12.96
C TRP A 1049 -11.49 -33.21 -11.47
N ASN A 1050 -10.20 -33.26 -11.10
CA ASN A 1050 -9.81 -33.35 -9.69
C ASN A 1050 -10.30 -32.13 -8.88
N LEU A 1051 -10.24 -30.94 -9.48
CA LEU A 1051 -10.76 -29.70 -8.87
C LEU A 1051 -12.29 -29.69 -8.81
N ALA A 1052 -12.96 -30.11 -9.89
CA ALA A 1052 -14.41 -30.26 -9.93
C ALA A 1052 -14.91 -31.25 -8.87
N TRP A 1053 -14.29 -32.43 -8.78
CA TRP A 1053 -14.63 -33.45 -7.80
C TRP A 1053 -14.38 -32.97 -6.36
N ARG A 1054 -13.24 -32.28 -6.12
CA ARG A 1054 -12.99 -31.65 -4.83
C ARG A 1054 -14.08 -30.64 -4.46
N SER A 1055 -14.56 -29.86 -5.43
CA SER A 1055 -15.61 -28.85 -5.23
C SER A 1055 -16.96 -29.49 -4.92
N ILE A 1056 -17.36 -30.54 -5.66
CA ILE A 1056 -18.56 -31.34 -5.36
C ILE A 1056 -18.51 -31.91 -3.94
N LYS A 1057 -17.36 -32.50 -3.55
CA LYS A 1057 -17.18 -33.03 -2.20
C LYS A 1057 -17.26 -31.94 -1.12
N LYS A 1058 -16.73 -30.74 -1.36
CA LYS A 1058 -16.89 -29.61 -0.44
C LYS A 1058 -18.36 -29.20 -0.29
N VAL A 1059 -19.13 -29.12 -1.38
CA VAL A 1059 -20.58 -28.83 -1.31
C VAL A 1059 -21.30 -29.91 -0.48
N TRP A 1060 -21.01 -31.19 -0.70
CA TRP A 1060 -21.58 -32.26 0.13
C TRP A 1060 -21.12 -32.21 1.58
N ALA A 1061 -19.85 -31.89 1.83
CA ALA A 1061 -19.30 -31.75 3.18
C ALA A 1061 -19.94 -30.59 3.95
N SER A 1062 -20.38 -29.53 3.25
CA SER A 1062 -21.05 -28.37 3.86
C SER A 1062 -22.34 -28.72 4.60
N LYS A 1063 -22.92 -29.89 4.32
CA LYS A 1063 -24.00 -30.49 5.13
C LYS A 1063 -23.62 -30.50 6.63
N TRP A 1064 -22.35 -30.76 6.96
CA TRP A 1064 -21.84 -30.80 8.33
C TRP A 1064 -21.12 -29.52 8.76
N ASN A 1065 -21.36 -28.38 8.11
CA ASN A 1065 -20.93 -27.09 8.64
C ASN A 1065 -21.54 -26.90 10.03
N GLU A 1066 -20.76 -26.41 10.99
CA GLU A 1066 -21.22 -26.24 12.38
C GLU A 1066 -22.48 -25.39 12.44
N ARG A 1067 -22.50 -24.28 11.70
CA ARG A 1067 -23.67 -23.40 11.54
C ARG A 1067 -24.89 -24.12 10.99
N ALA A 1068 -24.73 -24.90 9.92
CA ALA A 1068 -25.82 -25.66 9.30
C ALA A 1068 -26.40 -26.72 10.24
N PHE A 1069 -25.52 -27.47 10.92
CA PHE A 1069 -25.89 -28.53 11.86
C PHE A 1069 -26.62 -27.96 13.09
N ILE A 1070 -26.10 -26.88 13.67
CA ILE A 1070 -26.72 -26.19 14.80
C ILE A 1070 -28.09 -25.61 14.40
N SER A 1071 -28.18 -24.98 13.23
CA SER A 1071 -29.44 -24.43 12.71
C SER A 1071 -30.52 -25.51 12.56
N CYS A 1072 -30.17 -26.67 11.98
CA CYS A 1072 -31.08 -27.83 11.89
C CYS A 1072 -31.57 -28.28 13.26
N ARG A 1073 -30.65 -28.39 14.24
CA ARG A 1073 -30.97 -28.81 15.61
C ARG A 1073 -31.87 -27.79 16.33
N LYS A 1074 -31.61 -26.48 16.17
CA LYS A 1074 -32.46 -25.40 16.71
C LYS A 1074 -33.89 -25.47 16.16
N ALA A 1075 -34.04 -25.83 14.89
CA ALA A 1075 -35.33 -25.98 14.23
C ALA A 1075 -36.01 -27.36 14.46
N ASN A 1076 -35.43 -28.24 15.29
CA ASN A 1076 -35.88 -29.62 15.50
C ASN A 1076 -35.99 -30.44 14.20
N LEU A 1077 -35.12 -30.15 13.22
CA LEU A 1077 -35.08 -30.85 11.94
C LEU A 1077 -34.16 -32.06 12.04
N ASN A 1078 -34.61 -33.22 11.56
CA ASN A 1078 -33.78 -34.43 11.52
C ASN A 1078 -32.72 -34.29 10.41
N HIS A 1079 -31.47 -34.05 10.81
CA HIS A 1079 -30.34 -33.89 9.91
C HIS A 1079 -30.13 -35.06 8.93
N ASP A 1080 -30.57 -36.27 9.28
CA ASP A 1080 -30.45 -37.46 8.41
C ASP A 1080 -31.36 -37.39 7.18
N ASN A 1081 -32.44 -36.60 7.24
CA ASN A 1081 -33.38 -36.43 6.13
C ASN A 1081 -32.99 -35.27 5.18
N LEU A 1082 -31.93 -34.53 5.50
CA LEU A 1082 -31.36 -33.48 4.66
C LEU A 1082 -30.58 -34.13 3.49
N CYS A 1083 -31.03 -33.90 2.27
CA CYS A 1083 -30.39 -34.37 1.05
C CYS A 1083 -29.82 -33.17 0.28
N MET A 1084 -28.58 -33.30 -0.19
CA MET A 1084 -27.85 -32.24 -0.89
C MET A 1084 -27.77 -32.57 -2.39
N ALA A 1085 -28.49 -31.83 -3.23
CA ALA A 1085 -28.22 -31.78 -4.66
C ALA A 1085 -27.09 -30.76 -4.91
N VAL A 1086 -26.44 -30.85 -6.07
CA VAL A 1086 -25.38 -29.91 -6.48
C VAL A 1086 -25.75 -29.30 -7.81
N LEU A 1087 -26.04 -28.00 -7.80
CA LEU A 1087 -26.26 -27.21 -9.01
C LEU A 1087 -24.89 -26.80 -9.58
N ILE A 1088 -24.59 -27.28 -10.78
CA ILE A 1088 -23.36 -26.99 -11.52
C ILE A 1088 -23.70 -25.90 -12.53
N GLN A 1089 -23.07 -24.74 -12.41
CA GLN A 1089 -23.38 -23.57 -13.22
C GLN A 1089 -22.11 -22.95 -13.78
N GLU A 1090 -22.19 -22.42 -14.99
CA GLU A 1090 -21.09 -21.61 -15.55
C GLU A 1090 -20.89 -20.33 -14.71
N THR A 1091 -19.65 -20.06 -14.31
CA THR A 1091 -19.30 -18.83 -13.61
C THR A 1091 -19.22 -17.69 -14.60
N ILE A 1092 -20.13 -16.71 -14.47
CA ILE A 1092 -20.09 -15.50 -15.29
C ILE A 1092 -19.13 -14.50 -14.65
N CYS A 1093 -17.93 -14.38 -15.23
CA CYS A 1093 -16.96 -13.36 -14.85
C CYS A 1093 -17.39 -12.01 -15.45
N GLY A 1094 -18.26 -11.29 -14.75
CA GLY A 1094 -18.72 -9.96 -15.14
C GLY A 1094 -17.91 -8.82 -14.53
N ASP A 1095 -18.15 -7.62 -15.05
CA ASP A 1095 -17.54 -6.37 -14.58
C ASP A 1095 -18.11 -5.98 -13.21
N TYR A 1096 -19.39 -6.24 -13.00
CA TYR A 1096 -20.11 -5.99 -11.76
C TYR A 1096 -21.02 -7.16 -11.40
N ALA A 1097 -21.19 -7.39 -10.10
CA ALA A 1097 -22.21 -8.28 -9.56
C ALA A 1097 -23.18 -7.49 -8.70
N PHE A 1098 -24.43 -7.93 -8.63
CA PHE A 1098 -25.49 -7.21 -7.94
C PHE A 1098 -26.46 -8.13 -7.21
N VAL A 1099 -27.09 -7.59 -6.17
CA VAL A 1099 -28.22 -8.19 -5.46
C VAL A 1099 -29.39 -7.21 -5.48
N ILE A 1100 -30.58 -7.71 -5.82
CA ILE A 1100 -31.83 -6.93 -5.86
C ILE A 1100 -32.77 -7.46 -4.80
N HIS A 1101 -33.32 -6.56 -3.99
CA HIS A 1101 -34.50 -6.79 -3.18
C HIS A 1101 -35.67 -6.00 -3.77
N THR A 1102 -36.70 -6.69 -4.24
CA THR A 1102 -37.83 -6.03 -4.91
C THR A 1102 -38.82 -5.42 -3.92
N LYS A 1103 -38.68 -5.69 -2.62
CA LYS A 1103 -39.24 -4.89 -1.53
C LYS A 1103 -38.06 -4.29 -0.75
N ASN A 1104 -38.10 -3.00 -0.46
CA ASN A 1104 -36.98 -2.34 0.22
C ASN A 1104 -36.80 -2.94 1.64
N PRO A 1105 -35.66 -3.60 1.94
CA PRO A 1105 -35.46 -4.25 3.23
C PRO A 1105 -35.19 -3.26 4.36
N LEU A 1106 -34.83 -2.00 4.05
CA LEU A 1106 -34.53 -0.96 5.04
C LEU A 1106 -35.76 -0.16 5.45
N SER A 1107 -36.61 0.21 4.48
CA SER A 1107 -37.84 0.97 4.75
C SER A 1107 -39.08 0.08 4.92
N GLY A 1108 -39.05 -1.15 4.40
CA GLY A 1108 -40.21 -2.03 4.30
C GLY A 1108 -41.17 -1.67 3.16
N ASP A 1109 -40.87 -0.64 2.37
CA ASP A 1109 -41.71 -0.14 1.27
C ASP A 1109 -41.71 -1.13 0.08
N ASP A 1110 -42.90 -1.61 -0.29
CA ASP A 1110 -43.12 -2.54 -1.40
C ASP A 1110 -43.19 -1.84 -2.77
N SER A 1111 -43.22 -0.51 -2.80
CA SER A 1111 -43.13 0.29 -4.02
C SER A 1111 -41.70 0.58 -4.46
N GLU A 1112 -40.72 0.19 -3.64
CA GLU A 1112 -39.29 0.46 -3.82
C GLU A 1112 -38.48 -0.81 -4.08
N ILE A 1113 -37.59 -0.74 -5.05
CA ILE A 1113 -36.55 -1.74 -5.32
C ILE A 1113 -35.25 -1.22 -4.71
N TYR A 1114 -34.65 -2.01 -3.83
CA TYR A 1114 -33.33 -1.77 -3.28
C TYR A 1114 -32.30 -2.66 -3.98
N THR A 1115 -31.12 -2.13 -4.29
CA THR A 1115 -30.10 -2.89 -5.01
C THR A 1115 -28.72 -2.53 -4.51
N GLU A 1116 -27.86 -3.55 -4.42
CA GLU A 1116 -26.45 -3.45 -4.06
C GLU A 1116 -25.58 -3.96 -5.22
N ILE A 1117 -24.47 -3.29 -5.49
CA ILE A 1117 -23.57 -3.56 -6.61
C ILE A 1117 -22.11 -3.53 -6.14
N VAL A 1118 -21.33 -4.50 -6.59
CA VAL A 1118 -19.88 -4.60 -6.39
C VAL A 1118 -19.16 -4.81 -7.72
N LYS A 1119 -17.86 -4.51 -7.76
CA LYS A 1119 -17.01 -4.88 -8.91
C LYS A 1119 -16.53 -6.33 -8.80
N GLY A 1120 -16.47 -7.00 -9.95
CA GLY A 1120 -16.03 -8.40 -10.04
C GLY A 1120 -17.13 -9.39 -9.66
N LEU A 1121 -16.72 -10.54 -9.12
CA LEU A 1121 -17.59 -11.65 -8.78
C LEU A 1121 -18.52 -11.34 -7.60
N GLY A 1122 -19.70 -11.96 -7.58
CA GLY A 1122 -20.73 -11.77 -6.53
C GLY A 1122 -20.27 -12.18 -5.14
N GLU A 1123 -19.29 -13.07 -5.06
CA GLU A 1123 -18.60 -13.47 -3.83
C GLU A 1123 -17.88 -12.29 -3.16
N THR A 1124 -17.59 -11.20 -3.88
CA THR A 1124 -17.11 -9.93 -3.29
C THR A 1124 -18.17 -9.26 -2.40
N LEU A 1125 -19.44 -9.40 -2.78
CA LEU A 1125 -20.59 -8.88 -2.03
C LEU A 1125 -20.96 -9.84 -0.90
N VAL A 1126 -21.06 -11.15 -1.20
CA VAL A 1126 -21.53 -12.16 -0.25
C VAL A 1126 -20.45 -12.60 0.76
N GLY A 1127 -19.17 -12.58 0.38
CA GLY A 1127 -18.06 -13.15 1.16
C GLY A 1127 -17.49 -12.28 2.29
N ALA A 1128 -18.32 -11.43 2.91
CA ALA A 1128 -17.97 -10.58 4.05
C ALA A 1128 -16.67 -9.75 3.91
N TYR A 1129 -16.31 -9.34 2.69
CA TYR A 1129 -15.14 -8.48 2.45
C TYR A 1129 -15.39 -7.06 3.02
N PRO A 1130 -14.46 -6.49 3.81
CA PRO A 1130 -14.65 -5.18 4.44
C PRO A 1130 -14.93 -4.05 3.44
N GLY A 1131 -15.78 -3.12 3.87
CA GLY A 1131 -16.23 -1.97 3.07
C GLY A 1131 -17.56 -2.24 2.38
N ARG A 1132 -18.20 -1.18 1.91
CA ARG A 1132 -19.58 -1.24 1.43
C ARG A 1132 -19.67 -1.41 -0.08
N ALA A 1133 -20.72 -2.10 -0.49
CA ALA A 1133 -21.20 -2.08 -1.87
C ALA A 1133 -21.76 -0.70 -2.25
N MET A 1134 -21.90 -0.47 -3.55
CA MET A 1134 -22.69 0.65 -4.05
C MET A 1134 -24.16 0.31 -3.93
N SER A 1135 -24.96 1.18 -3.32
CA SER A 1135 -26.39 0.92 -3.09
C SER A 1135 -27.26 2.02 -3.65
N PHE A 1136 -28.40 1.64 -4.21
CA PHE A 1136 -29.40 2.58 -4.70
C PHE A 1136 -30.83 2.07 -4.50
N VAL A 1137 -31.77 3.01 -4.49
CA VAL A 1137 -33.21 2.74 -4.40
C VAL A 1137 -33.88 3.27 -5.65
N THR A 1138 -34.83 2.51 -6.19
CA THR A 1138 -35.63 2.91 -7.35
C THR A 1138 -37.11 2.64 -7.11
N LYS A 1139 -37.98 3.60 -7.43
CA LYS A 1139 -39.43 3.39 -7.33
C LYS A 1139 -39.93 2.57 -8.52
N LYS A 1140 -40.78 1.57 -8.27
CA LYS A 1140 -41.33 0.67 -9.30
C LYS A 1140 -42.15 1.38 -10.38
N ASN A 1141 -42.68 2.56 -10.07
CA ASN A 1141 -43.42 3.42 -11.01
C ASN A 1141 -42.50 4.33 -11.85
N ASN A 1142 -41.24 4.51 -11.46
CA ASN A 1142 -40.27 5.34 -12.17
C ASN A 1142 -38.87 4.72 -12.13
N LEU A 1143 -38.66 3.72 -12.98
CA LEU A 1143 -37.39 2.99 -13.07
C LEU A 1143 -36.22 3.84 -13.62
N LYS A 1144 -36.50 5.00 -14.22
CA LYS A 1144 -35.49 5.87 -14.85
C LYS A 1144 -34.87 6.87 -13.88
N SER A 1145 -35.28 6.89 -12.62
CA SER A 1145 -34.78 7.82 -11.60
C SER A 1145 -34.29 7.09 -10.35
N PRO A 1146 -33.24 6.26 -10.47
CA PRO A 1146 -32.60 5.63 -9.32
C PRO A 1146 -31.94 6.68 -8.43
N ILE A 1147 -32.00 6.48 -7.12
CA ILE A 1147 -31.40 7.36 -6.10
C ILE A 1147 -30.29 6.59 -5.40
N VAL A 1148 -29.06 7.08 -5.53
CA VAL A 1148 -27.90 6.49 -4.84
C VAL A 1148 -28.00 6.79 -3.35
N THR A 1149 -27.94 5.74 -2.54
CA THR A 1149 -27.95 5.81 -1.08
C THR A 1149 -26.56 5.59 -0.49
N CYS A 1150 -25.69 4.85 -1.19
CA CYS A 1150 -24.33 4.60 -0.76
C CYS A 1150 -23.38 4.44 -1.96
N TYR A 1151 -22.18 5.02 -1.86
CA TYR A 1151 -21.08 4.79 -2.79
C TYR A 1151 -20.16 3.66 -2.27
N PRO A 1152 -19.45 2.94 -3.17
CA PRO A 1152 -18.69 1.77 -2.78
C PRO A 1152 -17.40 2.13 -2.04
N SER A 1153 -17.03 1.34 -1.03
CA SER A 1153 -15.80 1.51 -0.23
C SER A 1153 -14.98 0.22 -0.03
N LYS A 1154 -15.37 -0.90 -0.67
CA LYS A 1154 -14.60 -2.16 -0.62
C LYS A 1154 -13.18 -1.99 -1.16
N LEU A 1155 -12.20 -2.55 -0.45
CA LEU A 1155 -10.78 -2.56 -0.84
C LEU A 1155 -10.48 -3.57 -1.94
N ILE A 1156 -11.01 -4.78 -1.78
CA ILE A 1156 -10.69 -5.94 -2.62
C ILE A 1156 -11.92 -6.37 -3.39
N GLY A 1157 -11.73 -6.70 -4.67
CA GLY A 1157 -12.69 -7.43 -5.48
C GLY A 1157 -12.12 -8.76 -5.94
N LEU A 1158 -13.01 -9.73 -6.11
CA LEU A 1158 -12.68 -11.05 -6.60
C LEU A 1158 -12.89 -11.13 -8.11
N TYR A 1159 -11.88 -11.59 -8.83
CA TYR A 1159 -11.93 -11.80 -10.27
C TYR A 1159 -11.52 -13.22 -10.60
N GLY A 1160 -12.24 -13.86 -11.51
CA GLY A 1160 -11.98 -15.23 -11.91
C GLY A 1160 -11.76 -15.33 -13.41
N LYS A 1161 -11.07 -16.39 -13.83
CA LYS A 1161 -11.14 -16.86 -15.22
C LYS A 1161 -12.49 -17.57 -15.42
N PRO A 1162 -12.98 -17.69 -16.67
CA PRO A 1162 -14.14 -18.52 -16.99
C PRO A 1162 -13.99 -19.90 -16.34
N SER A 1163 -14.97 -20.24 -15.51
CA SER A 1163 -14.91 -21.39 -14.60
C SER A 1163 -16.31 -21.94 -14.38
N ILE A 1164 -16.39 -22.94 -13.51
CA ILE A 1164 -17.64 -23.55 -13.06
C ILE A 1164 -17.78 -23.30 -11.57
N ILE A 1165 -19.00 -23.00 -11.13
CA ILE A 1165 -19.38 -22.94 -9.72
C ILE A 1165 -20.29 -24.12 -9.38
N PHE A 1166 -20.04 -24.73 -8.23
CA PHE A 1166 -20.84 -25.81 -7.66
C PHE A 1166 -21.63 -25.22 -6.50
N ARG A 1167 -22.92 -25.00 -6.71
CA ARG A 1167 -23.83 -24.42 -5.71
C ARG A 1167 -24.53 -25.52 -4.92
N SER A 1168 -24.65 -25.33 -3.61
CA SER A 1168 -25.55 -26.09 -2.75
C SER A 1168 -27.00 -25.92 -3.22
N ASP A 1169 -27.76 -27.01 -3.24
CA ASP A 1169 -29.18 -26.99 -3.63
C ASP A 1169 -29.96 -28.02 -2.79
N SER A 1170 -29.96 -27.82 -1.47
CA SER A 1170 -30.55 -28.80 -0.53
C SER A 1170 -32.08 -28.74 -0.45
N ASN A 1171 -32.69 -29.80 0.08
CA ASN A 1171 -34.11 -29.80 0.44
C ASN A 1171 -34.43 -29.02 1.74
N GLY A 1172 -33.47 -28.26 2.28
CA GLY A 1172 -33.60 -27.48 3.52
C GLY A 1172 -33.34 -25.98 3.39
N GLU A 1173 -33.00 -25.44 2.21
CA GLU A 1173 -32.59 -24.03 2.06
C GLU A 1173 -33.75 -23.02 2.02
N ASP A 1174 -34.83 -23.33 1.31
CA ASP A 1174 -35.94 -22.40 1.03
C ASP A 1174 -37.26 -22.87 1.66
N LEU A 1175 -37.22 -23.25 2.94
CA LEU A 1175 -38.40 -23.69 3.68
C LEU A 1175 -39.08 -22.51 4.38
N GLU A 1176 -40.41 -22.43 4.23
CA GLU A 1176 -41.22 -21.40 4.87
C GLU A 1176 -41.02 -21.45 6.40
N LYS A 1177 -40.58 -20.32 7.01
CA LYS A 1177 -40.24 -20.18 8.44
C LYS A 1177 -38.94 -20.86 8.90
N TYR A 1178 -38.08 -21.31 7.99
CA TYR A 1178 -36.71 -21.75 8.29
C TYR A 1178 -35.71 -20.98 7.43
N ALA A 1179 -34.86 -20.18 8.07
CA ALA A 1179 -33.81 -19.42 7.38
C ALA A 1179 -32.63 -20.35 7.03
N GLY A 1180 -32.80 -21.15 5.98
CA GLY A 1180 -31.77 -22.06 5.45
C GLY A 1180 -30.75 -21.39 4.52
N ALA A 1181 -31.04 -20.15 4.10
CA ALA A 1181 -30.21 -19.34 3.23
C ALA A 1181 -28.79 -19.14 3.76
N GLY A 1182 -27.78 -19.47 2.93
CA GLY A 1182 -26.37 -19.23 3.26
C GLY A 1182 -25.76 -20.19 4.29
N LEU A 1183 -26.48 -21.25 4.69
CA LEU A 1183 -25.93 -22.27 5.61
C LEU A 1183 -24.97 -23.25 4.93
N TYR A 1184 -25.12 -23.46 3.63
CA TYR A 1184 -24.39 -24.45 2.85
C TYR A 1184 -23.56 -23.79 1.77
N ASP A 1185 -22.37 -24.34 1.53
CA ASP A 1185 -21.35 -23.67 0.74
C ASP A 1185 -21.62 -23.79 -0.76
N SER A 1186 -21.37 -22.70 -1.48
CA SER A 1186 -21.19 -22.70 -2.93
C SER A 1186 -19.70 -22.53 -3.23
N VAL A 1187 -19.15 -23.40 -4.08
CA VAL A 1187 -17.70 -23.52 -4.29
C VAL A 1187 -17.37 -23.25 -5.74
N ILE A 1188 -16.59 -22.20 -5.99
CA ILE A 1188 -15.99 -21.96 -7.31
C ILE A 1188 -14.84 -22.94 -7.50
N MET A 1189 -14.78 -23.58 -8.68
CA MET A 1189 -13.75 -24.58 -9.00
C MET A 1189 -12.32 -24.05 -8.95
N ASN A 1190 -12.12 -22.84 -9.49
CA ASN A 1190 -10.84 -22.14 -9.50
C ASN A 1190 -10.88 -21.02 -8.47
N ASP A 1191 -9.88 -20.95 -7.61
CA ASP A 1191 -9.80 -19.89 -6.61
C ASP A 1191 -9.74 -18.51 -7.31
N PRO A 1192 -10.61 -17.56 -6.93
CA PRO A 1192 -10.60 -16.23 -7.53
C PRO A 1192 -9.36 -15.44 -7.10
N GLU A 1193 -8.89 -14.58 -8.00
CA GLU A 1193 -7.82 -13.63 -7.74
C GLU A 1193 -8.37 -12.43 -6.95
N LYS A 1194 -7.66 -12.07 -5.87
CA LYS A 1194 -7.95 -10.88 -5.07
C LYS A 1194 -7.26 -9.68 -5.72
N VAL A 1195 -8.03 -8.70 -6.15
CA VAL A 1195 -7.55 -7.49 -6.81
C VAL A 1195 -7.92 -6.26 -5.98
N VAL A 1196 -6.95 -5.37 -5.79
CA VAL A 1196 -7.18 -4.06 -5.17
C VAL A 1196 -8.00 -3.18 -6.14
N LEU A 1197 -9.16 -2.70 -5.70
CA LEU A 1197 -10.13 -2.02 -6.56
C LEU A 1197 -9.76 -0.55 -6.80
N ASP A 1198 -9.70 -0.10 -8.05
CA ASP A 1198 -9.61 1.31 -8.41
C ASP A 1198 -11.01 1.86 -8.80
N TYR A 1199 -11.61 2.70 -7.94
CA TYR A 1199 -12.89 3.38 -8.23
C TYR A 1199 -12.70 4.73 -8.93
N SER A 1200 -11.48 5.26 -8.99
CA SER A 1200 -11.21 6.55 -9.62
C SER A 1200 -11.41 6.51 -11.13
N ARG A 1201 -11.22 5.33 -11.72
CA ARG A 1201 -11.42 5.03 -13.14
C ARG A 1201 -12.73 4.32 -13.43
N ASP A 1202 -13.57 4.12 -12.42
CA ASP A 1202 -14.80 3.35 -12.57
C ASP A 1202 -15.93 4.19 -13.18
N PRO A 1203 -16.48 3.80 -14.34
CA PRO A 1203 -17.63 4.48 -14.94
C PRO A 1203 -18.86 4.52 -14.03
N MET A 1204 -19.06 3.51 -13.17
CA MET A 1204 -20.16 3.46 -12.20
C MET A 1204 -20.12 4.61 -11.19
N VAL A 1205 -18.93 5.16 -10.92
CA VAL A 1205 -18.73 6.26 -9.96
C VAL A 1205 -18.59 7.60 -10.69
N GLY A 1206 -17.82 7.63 -11.79
CA GLY A 1206 -17.48 8.87 -12.51
C GLY A 1206 -18.48 9.30 -13.58
N ASP A 1207 -19.26 8.38 -14.16
CA ASP A 1207 -20.18 8.66 -15.27
C ASP A 1207 -21.63 8.45 -14.84
N LYS A 1208 -22.32 9.57 -14.60
CA LYS A 1208 -23.73 9.58 -14.17
C LYS A 1208 -24.68 9.00 -15.23
N SER A 1209 -24.34 9.12 -16.52
CA SER A 1209 -25.17 8.58 -17.61
C SER A 1209 -25.10 7.07 -17.66
N PHE A 1210 -23.89 6.51 -17.59
CA PHE A 1210 -23.65 5.08 -17.48
C PHE A 1210 -24.29 4.50 -16.22
N GLN A 1211 -24.09 5.14 -15.07
CA GLN A 1211 -24.69 4.78 -13.79
C GLN A 1211 -26.22 4.69 -13.88
N THR A 1212 -26.88 5.75 -14.36
CA THR A 1212 -28.34 5.78 -14.47
C THR A 1212 -28.86 4.69 -15.41
N SER A 1213 -28.18 4.47 -16.54
CA SER A 1213 -28.54 3.44 -17.51
C SER A 1213 -28.46 2.02 -16.91
N VAL A 1214 -27.35 1.70 -16.25
CA VAL A 1214 -27.15 0.38 -15.62
C VAL A 1214 -28.16 0.16 -14.48
N PHE A 1215 -28.36 1.16 -13.62
CA PHE A 1215 -29.28 1.06 -12.48
C PHE A 1215 -30.73 0.87 -12.93
N SER A 1216 -31.14 1.62 -13.95
CA SER A 1216 -32.49 1.48 -14.53
C SER A 1216 -32.71 0.07 -15.09
N LYS A 1217 -31.70 -0.48 -15.78
CA LYS A 1217 -31.76 -1.83 -16.37
C LYS A 1217 -31.81 -2.92 -15.30
N ILE A 1218 -31.03 -2.79 -14.23
CA ILE A 1218 -31.07 -3.72 -13.08
C ILE A 1218 -32.42 -3.64 -12.37
N ALA A 1219 -32.95 -2.45 -12.13
CA ALA A 1219 -34.27 -2.29 -11.49
C ALA A 1219 -35.41 -2.86 -12.37
N GLU A 1220 -35.30 -2.70 -13.70
CA GLU A 1220 -36.21 -3.32 -14.67
C GLU A 1220 -36.17 -4.85 -14.59
N THR A 1221 -34.98 -5.46 -14.50
CA THR A 1221 -34.84 -6.91 -14.24
C THR A 1221 -35.56 -7.33 -12.97
N GLY A 1222 -35.39 -6.59 -11.87
CA GLY A 1222 -36.07 -6.87 -10.60
C GLY A 1222 -37.60 -6.84 -10.73
N LYS A 1223 -38.15 -5.79 -11.35
CA LYS A 1223 -39.60 -5.65 -11.57
C LYS A 1223 -40.18 -6.77 -12.44
N ILE A 1224 -39.48 -7.15 -13.51
CA ILE A 1224 -39.91 -8.24 -14.39
C ILE A 1224 -39.98 -9.55 -13.61
N ILE A 1225 -38.92 -9.88 -12.87
CA ILE A 1225 -38.84 -11.15 -12.13
C ILE A 1225 -39.89 -11.21 -11.01
N GLU A 1226 -40.07 -10.13 -10.25
CA GLU A 1226 -41.16 -10.03 -9.28
C GLU A 1226 -42.54 -10.24 -9.93
N SER A 1227 -42.78 -9.64 -11.09
CA SER A 1227 -44.05 -9.79 -11.82
C SER A 1227 -44.30 -11.23 -12.30
N LEU A 1228 -43.23 -11.98 -12.62
CA LEU A 1228 -43.34 -13.39 -13.02
C LEU A 1228 -43.70 -14.32 -11.86
N TYR A 1229 -43.19 -14.03 -10.66
CA TYR A 1229 -43.47 -14.83 -9.46
C TYR A 1229 -44.73 -14.37 -8.72
N GLY A 1230 -45.09 -13.09 -8.79
CA GLY A 1230 -46.26 -12.51 -8.13
C GLY A 1230 -46.04 -12.12 -6.66
N TYR A 1231 -44.81 -12.19 -6.16
CA TYR A 1231 -44.43 -11.80 -4.80
C TYR A 1231 -42.97 -11.32 -4.75
N PRO A 1232 -42.56 -10.56 -3.71
CA PRO A 1232 -41.22 -9.98 -3.63
C PRO A 1232 -40.09 -11.00 -3.74
N GLN A 1233 -39.00 -10.61 -4.42
CA GLN A 1233 -37.87 -11.47 -4.75
C GLN A 1233 -36.55 -10.90 -4.24
N ASP A 1234 -35.65 -11.82 -3.88
CA ASP A 1234 -34.23 -11.61 -3.67
C ASP A 1234 -33.47 -12.23 -4.85
N ILE A 1235 -32.78 -11.40 -5.63
CA ILE A 1235 -32.24 -11.78 -6.95
C ILE A 1235 -30.74 -11.46 -6.99
N GLU A 1236 -29.93 -12.47 -7.28
CA GLU A 1236 -28.50 -12.31 -7.55
C GLU A 1236 -28.26 -12.26 -9.06
N GLY A 1237 -27.41 -11.34 -9.51
CA GLY A 1237 -27.05 -11.23 -10.91
C GLY A 1237 -25.68 -10.62 -11.17
N VAL A 1238 -25.30 -10.65 -12.44
CA VAL A 1238 -24.00 -10.20 -12.94
C VAL A 1238 -24.22 -9.35 -14.19
N LEU A 1239 -23.53 -8.23 -14.27
CA LEU A 1239 -23.42 -7.40 -15.47
C LEU A 1239 -22.10 -7.73 -16.17
N LYS A 1240 -22.20 -8.18 -17.42
CA LYS A 1240 -21.04 -8.49 -18.26
C LYS A 1240 -21.27 -7.93 -19.66
N ASP A 1241 -20.36 -7.08 -20.14
CA ASP A 1241 -20.44 -6.49 -21.48
C ASP A 1241 -21.80 -5.80 -21.76
N GLY A 1242 -22.38 -5.17 -20.73
CA GLY A 1242 -23.70 -4.53 -20.79
C GLY A 1242 -24.91 -5.47 -20.78
N LEU A 1243 -24.71 -6.79 -20.75
CA LEU A 1243 -25.75 -7.81 -20.62
C LEU A 1243 -25.96 -8.21 -19.16
N ILE A 1244 -27.22 -8.42 -18.78
CA ILE A 1244 -27.59 -8.87 -17.44
C ILE A 1244 -27.74 -10.39 -17.44
N TYR A 1245 -27.03 -11.03 -16.51
CA TYR A 1245 -27.15 -12.45 -16.20
C TYR A 1245 -27.77 -12.60 -14.82
N VAL A 1246 -28.89 -13.31 -14.71
CA VAL A 1246 -29.48 -13.65 -13.41
C VAL A 1246 -28.99 -15.03 -13.02
N VAL A 1247 -28.25 -15.09 -11.91
CA VAL A 1247 -27.57 -16.31 -11.46
C VAL A 1247 -28.36 -17.06 -10.39
N GLN A 1248 -29.24 -16.36 -9.67
CA GLN A 1248 -30.15 -16.92 -8.68
C GLN A 1248 -31.34 -15.98 -8.44
N ALA A 1249 -32.50 -16.54 -8.11
CA ALA A 1249 -33.63 -15.79 -7.57
C ALA A 1249 -34.34 -16.66 -6.53
N ARG A 1250 -34.88 -16.02 -5.49
CA ARG A 1250 -35.66 -16.68 -4.44
C ARG A 1250 -36.70 -15.72 -3.84
N PRO A 1251 -37.75 -16.24 -3.18
CA PRO A 1251 -38.67 -15.42 -2.42
C PRO A 1251 -37.93 -14.54 -1.39
N GLN A 1252 -38.27 -13.25 -1.33
CA GLN A 1252 -37.81 -12.38 -0.25
C GLN A 1252 -38.70 -12.59 0.97
N MET A 1253 -38.12 -13.12 2.06
CA MET A 1253 -38.82 -13.50 3.29
C MET A 1253 -38.99 -12.36 4.28
#